data_AF-A0A819HKI2-F1
#
_entry.id   AF-A0A819HKI2-F1
#
_cell.length_a   1.000
_cell.length_b   1.000
_cell.length_c   1.000
_cell.angle_alpha   90.00
_cell.angle_beta   90.00
_cell.angle_gamma   90.00
#
_symmetry.space_group_name_H-M   'P 1'
#
loop_
_entity.id
_entity.type
_entity.pdbx_description
1 polymer ?
#
loop_
_entity_poly.entity_id
_entity_poly.type
_entity_poly.pdbx_seq_one_letter_code
_entity_poly.pdbx_strand_id
1 'polypeptide(L)'
;MGISSGTAKSTATRPVPKRNYLNKTNELTYSENEIVQNFILIWLDAITGDPEDSHYTLSQLQKIVNSITLQTDVDASCKFIQKERDEQIFLIVSGTLGKKLVPLVHHYVRLDSIYVFCQQPSFHGWTENWKKIKLVSNQIERICQALVGDISQCEQDLTPTSILSSKDSSNQDLQQVDSSFMYSQLIKEILLEMTYDEQAIKELADFCRKKYKENVDGLKIINEFESHYHEHSPIWWYTRECFTYQMLNSSLRTFKINTIATMGFFMKDIHEQIKEIHSKRSNRMGPFIVYRGQGMLNDEFMELRNNIGGLLSFNSFLSTTVDLNVAMKFAQRSIGRDGKTSVLFEIEVDPMLTSTPFASLNNVSYYTKKEEEILFSMHSVFQVVQVKEHTDHIWKINLKSVRNNDLQITRLTEQMRREIGEGSTIDRLGRLMITLGEIEKAEAVYELLRELTPENDKKIFAWIRNQLGYIKYKQGYYTKAQEFYKDAREIQEKMRPSTDIDLAVTYSNMGLLYTNLNDSSNALLYHQKALEIREKNLKVNHQDLATTYNNIGLVYFERQEFSTALSYYEKTLKIYQEILPENHPWLATAYKNIGLAQISMKERMTGLNNLCKAMDIRKMVLPSNHPSIASICCSIGEVYRETGDYSTAFKFYEEALDIEKKAPKINYSSLAMTYYKISRILNELKQYAKAVKYAELAVQSTSKSSTPNEEDAKKFKDNFERLQTKLS
;
A
#
# COMPACT_ATOMS: atom_id res chain seq x y z
N MET A 1 19.14 45.47 -42.96
CA MET A 1 19.73 44.51 -42.02
C MET A 1 19.58 45.08 -40.62
N GLY A 2 18.64 44.53 -39.87
CA GLY A 2 18.29 44.94 -38.52
C GLY A 2 17.40 43.86 -37.95
N ILE A 3 17.83 43.27 -36.84
CA ILE A 3 17.23 42.13 -36.16
C ILE A 3 16.00 42.62 -35.38
N SER A 4 14.85 41.95 -35.53
CA SER A 4 13.70 42.09 -34.62
C SER A 4 12.99 40.76 -34.34
N SER A 5 12.84 40.50 -33.04
CA SER A 5 11.71 39.87 -32.32
C SER A 5 10.85 38.78 -32.96
N GLY A 6 10.70 37.64 -32.26
CA GLY A 6 9.70 36.61 -32.56
C GLY A 6 9.41 35.63 -31.42
N THR A 7 8.75 36.13 -30.37
CA THR A 7 7.73 35.47 -29.51
C THR A 7 8.04 34.16 -28.76
N ALA A 8 8.22 34.33 -27.44
CA ALA A 8 7.96 33.35 -26.40
C ALA A 8 6.49 32.90 -26.39
N LYS A 9 6.24 31.58 -26.44
CA LYS A 9 4.94 31.01 -26.06
C LYS A 9 4.91 30.84 -24.54
N SER A 10 4.13 31.72 -23.92
CA SER A 10 3.62 31.66 -22.55
C SER A 10 3.17 30.25 -22.19
N THR A 11 3.95 29.56 -21.35
CA THR A 11 3.46 28.49 -20.48
C THR A 11 2.67 29.15 -19.37
N ALA A 12 1.34 29.19 -19.52
CA ALA A 12 0.46 29.60 -18.44
C ALA A 12 0.55 28.56 -17.32
N THR A 13 1.45 28.78 -16.36
CA THR A 13 1.36 28.20 -15.01
C THR A 13 -0.01 28.58 -14.46
N ARG A 14 -0.92 27.61 -14.40
CA ARG A 14 -2.26 27.82 -13.85
C ARG A 14 -2.13 28.19 -12.37
N PRO A 15 -2.86 29.22 -11.89
CA PRO A 15 -2.90 29.51 -10.47
C PRO A 15 -3.55 28.33 -9.75
N VAL A 16 -2.82 27.75 -8.80
CA VAL A 16 -3.35 26.76 -7.85
C VAL A 16 -4.39 27.47 -6.99
N PRO A 17 -5.64 26.95 -6.84
CA PRO A 17 -6.64 27.58 -6.01
C PRO A 17 -6.20 27.58 -4.53
N LYS A 18 -6.42 28.71 -3.85
CA LYS A 18 -6.22 28.87 -2.39
C LYS A 18 -7.15 27.93 -1.62
N ARG A 19 -6.65 27.37 -0.51
CA ARG A 19 -7.34 26.40 0.35
C ARG A 19 -8.58 27.02 0.98
N ASN A 20 -9.64 26.24 1.08
CA ASN A 20 -10.82 26.56 1.89
C ASN A 20 -11.46 25.23 2.29
N TYR A 21 -10.81 24.47 3.17
CA TYR A 21 -11.11 23.04 3.32
C TYR A 21 -12.26 22.70 4.25
N LEU A 22 -12.88 23.66 4.95
CA LEU A 22 -13.89 23.33 5.98
C LEU A 22 -15.10 24.27 6.05
N ASN A 23 -15.30 25.19 5.10
CA ASN A 23 -16.44 26.13 5.14
C ASN A 23 -17.74 25.64 4.46
N LYS A 24 -17.80 24.41 3.94
CA LYS A 24 -19.08 23.80 3.53
C LYS A 24 -19.47 22.72 4.55
N THR A 25 -20.19 23.18 5.57
CA THR A 25 -21.04 22.35 6.42
C THR A 25 -22.07 21.62 5.56
N ASN A 26 -21.79 20.37 5.21
CA ASN A 26 -22.81 19.34 5.08
C ASN A 26 -22.30 18.15 5.88
N GLU A 27 -23.16 17.61 6.73
CA GLU A 27 -22.90 16.53 7.66
C GLU A 27 -22.11 15.41 6.98
N LEU A 28 -20.81 15.40 7.24
CA LEU A 28 -19.96 14.25 7.05
C LEU A 28 -20.65 13.11 7.78
N THR A 29 -21.02 12.06 7.05
CA THR A 29 -21.13 10.73 7.64
C THR A 29 -19.69 10.33 7.97
N TYR A 30 -19.15 10.95 9.02
CA TYR A 30 -17.92 10.52 9.64
C TYR A 30 -18.12 9.03 9.95
N SER A 31 -17.24 8.16 9.49
CA SER A 31 -17.05 6.92 10.23
C SER A 31 -16.60 7.36 11.63
N GLU A 32 -17.51 7.32 12.59
CA GLU A 32 -17.42 8.01 13.88
C GLU A 32 -16.22 7.61 14.78
N ASN A 33 -15.29 6.76 14.34
CA ASN A 33 -14.21 6.24 15.17
C ASN A 33 -12.84 6.20 14.48
N GLU A 34 -12.32 7.33 14.00
CA GLU A 34 -10.89 7.40 13.65
C GLU A 34 -10.03 7.76 14.86
N ILE A 35 -9.43 6.73 15.47
CA ILE A 35 -8.51 6.86 16.60
C ILE A 35 -7.24 7.62 16.17
N VAL A 36 -6.83 8.55 17.03
CA VAL A 36 -5.67 9.45 16.86
C VAL A 36 -4.35 8.76 17.20
N GLN A 37 -4.45 7.67 17.96
CA GLN A 37 -3.34 6.97 18.58
C GLN A 37 -2.85 5.83 17.70
N ASN A 38 -1.78 5.18 18.14
CA ASN A 38 -1.20 4.00 17.48
C ASN A 38 -1.75 2.67 18.01
N PHE A 39 -2.69 2.75 18.95
CA PHE A 39 -3.21 1.63 19.72
C PHE A 39 -4.66 1.90 20.14
N ILE A 40 -5.34 0.82 20.56
CA ILE A 40 -6.68 0.87 21.14
C ILE A 40 -6.58 0.54 22.62
N LEU A 41 -7.07 1.42 23.49
CA LEU A 41 -7.28 1.11 24.90
C LEU A 41 -8.73 0.66 25.12
N ILE A 42 -8.90 -0.58 25.52
CA ILE A 42 -10.19 -1.13 25.94
C ILE A 42 -10.25 -1.08 27.47
N TRP A 43 -11.31 -0.47 28.00
CA TRP A 43 -11.63 -0.61 29.42
C TRP A 43 -12.91 -1.43 29.54
N LEU A 44 -12.76 -2.64 30.11
CA LEU A 44 -13.84 -3.52 30.47
C LEU A 44 -14.14 -3.45 31.97
N ASP A 45 -15.28 -2.88 32.33
CA ASP A 45 -15.74 -2.81 33.72
C ASP A 45 -17.11 -3.45 33.89
N ALA A 46 -17.29 -4.15 35.01
CA ALA A 46 -18.61 -4.56 35.46
C ALA A 46 -19.12 -3.36 36.25
N ILE A 47 -20.01 -2.53 35.69
CA ILE A 47 -20.57 -1.34 36.34
C ILE A 47 -20.97 -1.67 37.78
N THR A 48 -20.08 -1.42 38.74
CA THR A 48 -20.23 -1.76 40.16
C THR A 48 -19.38 -0.79 40.97
N GLY A 49 -19.73 0.50 40.92
CA GLY A 49 -19.09 1.55 41.70
C GLY A 49 -19.80 2.90 41.59
N ASP A 50 -19.52 3.78 42.55
CA ASP A 50 -20.00 5.17 42.60
C ASP A 50 -19.66 5.88 41.27
N PRO A 51 -20.61 6.56 40.61
CA PRO A 51 -20.35 7.29 39.37
C PRO A 51 -19.14 8.24 39.46
N GLU A 52 -18.89 8.83 40.64
CA GLU A 52 -17.77 9.76 40.85
C GLU A 52 -16.40 9.10 40.67
N ASP A 53 -16.21 7.86 41.14
CA ASP A 53 -14.94 7.11 41.01
C ASP A 53 -14.66 6.70 39.56
N SER A 54 -15.72 6.36 38.82
CA SER A 54 -15.62 6.02 37.40
C SER A 54 -15.25 7.24 36.57
N HIS A 55 -15.86 8.39 36.86
CA HIS A 55 -15.53 9.67 36.23
C HIS A 55 -14.09 10.11 36.53
N TYR A 56 -13.63 9.94 37.77
CA TYR A 56 -12.23 10.24 38.13
C TYR A 56 -11.25 9.36 37.35
N THR A 57 -11.49 8.05 37.32
CA THR A 57 -10.61 7.07 36.67
C THR A 57 -10.57 7.30 35.15
N LEU A 58 -11.72 7.58 34.52
CA LEU A 58 -11.80 8.01 33.11
C LEU A 58 -11.03 9.30 32.87
N SER A 59 -11.19 10.30 33.73
CA SER A 59 -10.46 11.56 33.62
C SER A 59 -8.94 11.37 33.71
N GLN A 60 -8.44 10.48 34.59
CA GLN A 60 -7.00 10.19 34.66
C GLN A 60 -6.48 9.49 33.41
N LEU A 61 -7.25 8.54 32.85
CA LEU A 61 -6.86 7.87 31.61
C LEU A 61 -6.93 8.82 30.40
N GLN A 62 -7.96 9.67 30.32
CA GLN A 62 -8.12 10.65 29.23
C GLN A 62 -7.00 11.70 29.16
N LYS A 63 -6.26 11.92 30.25
CA LYS A 63 -5.04 12.74 30.22
C LYS A 63 -3.90 12.09 29.42
N ILE A 64 -3.92 10.76 29.31
CA ILE A 64 -2.87 9.96 28.67
C ILE A 64 -3.33 9.49 27.29
N VAL A 65 -4.61 9.13 27.17
CA VAL A 65 -5.16 8.56 25.94
C VAL A 65 -6.31 9.37 25.37
N ASN A 66 -6.33 9.53 24.05
CA ASN A 66 -7.36 10.32 23.38
C ASN A 66 -8.71 9.60 23.29
N SER A 67 -8.71 8.28 23.15
CA SER A 67 -9.92 7.48 22.98
C SER A 67 -9.87 6.22 23.82
N ILE A 68 -10.95 5.95 24.55
CA ILE A 68 -11.11 4.75 25.38
C ILE A 68 -12.34 4.00 24.88
N THR A 69 -12.17 2.75 24.47
CA THR A 69 -13.30 1.89 24.12
C THR A 69 -13.85 1.26 25.39
N LEU A 70 -15.02 1.74 25.83
CA LEU A 70 -15.73 1.17 26.96
C LEU A 70 -16.48 -0.09 26.55
N GLN A 71 -16.27 -1.16 27.30
CA GLN A 71 -16.99 -2.42 27.15
C GLN A 71 -17.54 -2.85 28.51
N THR A 72 -18.69 -3.50 28.52
CA THR A 72 -19.29 -4.08 29.74
C THR A 72 -19.54 -5.57 29.61
N ASP A 73 -19.44 -6.10 28.39
CA ASP A 73 -19.70 -7.49 28.05
C ASP A 73 -18.45 -8.20 27.52
N VAL A 74 -18.25 -9.44 28.00
CA VAL A 74 -17.07 -10.25 27.66
C VAL A 74 -17.14 -10.70 26.19
N ASP A 75 -18.32 -11.07 25.70
CA ASP A 75 -18.49 -11.56 24.33
C ASP A 75 -18.32 -10.43 23.30
N ALA A 76 -18.89 -9.25 23.58
CA ALA A 76 -18.69 -8.04 22.80
C ALA A 76 -17.19 -7.65 22.75
N SER A 77 -16.50 -7.71 23.89
CA SER A 77 -15.05 -7.45 23.96
C SER A 77 -14.24 -8.42 23.12
N CYS A 78 -14.56 -9.72 23.18
CA CYS A 78 -13.90 -10.74 22.34
C CYS A 78 -14.11 -10.45 20.85
N LYS A 79 -15.36 -10.17 20.44
CA LYS A 79 -15.69 -9.85 19.05
C LYS A 79 -14.99 -8.59 18.56
N PHE A 80 -14.88 -7.58 19.41
CA PHE A 80 -14.18 -6.35 19.08
C PHE A 80 -12.67 -6.60 18.85
N ILE A 81 -12.00 -7.28 19.79
CA ILE A 81 -10.58 -7.65 19.67
C ILE A 81 -10.33 -8.49 18.41
N GLN A 82 -11.27 -9.39 18.06
CA GLN A 82 -11.20 -10.19 16.84
C GLN A 82 -11.41 -9.39 15.55
N LYS A 83 -12.30 -8.38 15.58
CA LYS A 83 -12.69 -7.60 14.40
C LYS A 83 -11.63 -6.59 13.99
N GLU A 84 -11.07 -5.86 14.95
CA GLU A 84 -10.00 -4.90 14.69
C GLU A 84 -8.79 -5.63 14.09
N ARG A 85 -8.08 -5.05 13.12
CA ARG A 85 -6.95 -5.75 12.45
C ARG A 85 -5.63 -4.98 12.49
N ASP A 86 -5.66 -3.66 12.64
CA ASP A 86 -4.51 -2.83 12.28
C ASP A 86 -3.80 -2.18 13.47
N GLU A 87 -4.44 -2.11 14.64
CA GLU A 87 -3.89 -1.41 15.83
C GLU A 87 -3.56 -2.39 16.98
N GLN A 88 -2.53 -2.05 17.75
CA GLN A 88 -2.14 -2.79 18.95
C GLN A 88 -3.16 -2.52 20.07
N ILE A 89 -3.50 -3.52 20.88
CA ILE A 89 -4.56 -3.42 21.89
C ILE A 89 -3.95 -3.46 23.28
N PHE A 90 -4.35 -2.51 24.12
CA PHE A 90 -4.15 -2.49 25.56
C PHE A 90 -5.49 -2.70 26.24
N LEU A 91 -5.51 -3.51 27.29
CA LEU A 91 -6.73 -3.90 27.97
C LEU A 91 -6.66 -3.57 29.46
N ILE A 92 -7.57 -2.76 29.96
CA ILE A 92 -7.83 -2.57 31.38
C ILE A 92 -9.09 -3.35 31.72
N VAL A 93 -9.00 -4.29 32.66
CA VAL A 93 -10.11 -5.16 33.07
C VAL A 93 -10.32 -5.13 34.57
N SER A 94 -11.58 -5.22 34.99
CA SER A 94 -11.90 -5.54 36.38
C SER A 94 -11.44 -6.95 36.74
N GLY A 95 -11.10 -7.20 38.01
CA GLY A 95 -10.60 -8.50 38.46
C GLY A 95 -11.57 -9.66 38.22
N THR A 96 -12.89 -9.42 38.24
CA THR A 96 -13.93 -10.43 38.03
C THR A 96 -14.16 -10.75 36.56
N LEU A 97 -14.24 -9.73 35.69
CA LEU A 97 -14.40 -9.92 34.24
C LEU A 97 -13.11 -10.40 33.59
N GLY A 98 -11.95 -9.92 34.06
CA GLY A 98 -10.64 -10.34 33.59
C GLY A 98 -10.44 -11.86 33.72
N LYS A 99 -10.89 -12.47 34.82
CA LYS A 99 -10.80 -13.93 35.01
C LYS A 99 -11.52 -14.73 33.91
N LYS A 100 -12.58 -14.17 33.33
CA LYS A 100 -13.33 -14.79 32.22
C LYS A 100 -12.75 -14.43 30.86
N LEU A 101 -12.39 -13.17 30.65
CA LEU A 101 -11.94 -12.65 29.35
C LEU A 101 -10.50 -13.07 29.01
N VAL A 102 -9.56 -12.93 29.95
CA VAL A 102 -8.11 -13.13 29.68
C VAL A 102 -7.81 -14.50 29.06
N PRO A 103 -8.36 -15.64 29.55
CA PRO A 103 -8.15 -16.94 28.91
C PRO A 103 -8.55 -16.97 27.43
N LEU A 104 -9.60 -16.23 27.06
CA LEU A 104 -10.14 -16.19 25.70
C LEU A 104 -9.32 -15.32 24.75
N VAL A 105 -8.62 -14.30 25.25
CA VAL A 105 -7.96 -13.28 24.39
C VAL A 105 -6.44 -13.24 24.50
N HIS A 106 -5.82 -13.87 25.50
CA HIS A 106 -4.37 -13.78 25.72
C HIS A 106 -3.54 -14.23 24.52
N HIS A 107 -4.04 -15.18 23.72
CA HIS A 107 -3.33 -15.75 22.58
C HIS A 107 -3.24 -14.80 21.37
N TYR A 108 -4.02 -13.72 21.32
CA TYR A 108 -3.96 -12.76 20.21
C TYR A 108 -2.67 -11.93 20.29
N VAL A 109 -1.80 -12.03 19.29
CA VAL A 109 -0.53 -11.28 19.19
C VAL A 109 -0.72 -9.77 19.35
N ARG A 110 -1.84 -9.22 18.82
CA ARG A 110 -2.15 -7.78 18.87
C ARG A 110 -2.52 -7.27 20.27
N LEU A 111 -2.96 -8.14 21.17
CA LEU A 111 -3.14 -7.78 22.58
C LEU A 111 -1.77 -7.77 23.24
N ASP A 112 -1.22 -6.59 23.50
CA ASP A 112 0.13 -6.42 24.04
C ASP A 112 0.16 -6.65 25.54
N SER A 113 -0.68 -5.90 26.26
CA SER A 113 -0.65 -5.85 27.72
C SER A 113 -2.04 -5.75 28.31
N ILE A 114 -2.18 -6.40 29.46
CA ILE A 114 -3.40 -6.43 30.26
C ILE A 114 -3.08 -5.85 31.63
N TYR A 115 -3.90 -4.89 32.05
CA TYR A 115 -3.86 -4.28 33.38
C TYR A 115 -5.13 -4.65 34.12
N VAL A 116 -4.99 -5.11 35.35
CA VAL A 116 -6.13 -5.51 36.19
C VAL A 116 -6.35 -4.44 37.24
N PHE A 117 -7.47 -3.72 37.11
CA PHE A 117 -7.89 -2.73 38.09
C PHE A 117 -8.89 -3.37 39.06
N CYS A 118 -8.52 -3.45 40.34
CA CYS A 118 -9.34 -4.12 41.35
C CYS A 118 -9.05 -3.62 42.76
N GLN A 119 -10.06 -3.61 43.63
CA GLN A 119 -9.94 -3.10 45.00
C GLN A 119 -8.98 -3.93 45.87
N GLN A 120 -8.92 -5.25 45.65
CA GLN A 120 -8.07 -6.15 46.42
C GLN A 120 -7.18 -7.03 45.53
N PRO A 121 -5.99 -6.55 45.12
CA PRO A 121 -5.06 -7.28 44.26
C PRO A 121 -4.69 -8.68 44.77
N SER A 122 -4.60 -8.86 46.09
CA SER A 122 -4.20 -10.12 46.74
C SER A 122 -5.17 -11.29 46.51
N PHE A 123 -6.44 -11.01 46.16
CA PHE A 123 -7.45 -12.05 45.92
C PHE A 123 -7.47 -12.56 44.47
N HIS A 124 -6.63 -12.01 43.60
CA HIS A 124 -6.62 -12.32 42.18
C HIS A 124 -5.38 -13.09 41.73
N GLY A 125 -4.91 -14.08 42.50
CA GLY A 125 -3.73 -14.91 42.14
C GLY A 125 -3.83 -15.68 40.81
N TRP A 126 -4.99 -15.70 40.16
CA TRP A 126 -5.13 -16.22 38.79
C TRP A 126 -4.30 -15.41 37.77
N THR A 127 -3.96 -14.16 38.09
CA THR A 127 -3.25 -13.24 37.21
C THR A 127 -1.81 -13.69 36.93
N GLU A 128 -1.16 -14.35 37.90
CA GLU A 128 0.23 -14.83 37.78
C GLU A 128 0.40 -15.89 36.69
N ASN A 129 -0.69 -16.57 36.30
CA ASN A 129 -0.67 -17.59 35.25
C ASN A 129 -0.61 -17.02 33.82
N TRP A 130 -0.75 -15.70 33.65
CA TRP A 130 -0.87 -15.08 32.33
C TRP A 130 0.23 -14.06 32.08
N LYS A 131 1.15 -14.39 31.16
CA LYS A 131 2.33 -13.57 30.83
C LYS A 131 2.01 -12.13 30.39
N LYS A 132 0.85 -11.90 29.79
CA LYS A 132 0.43 -10.57 29.30
C LYS A 132 -0.15 -9.66 30.38
N ILE A 133 -0.38 -10.16 31.58
CA ILE A 133 -0.80 -9.32 32.71
C ILE A 133 0.43 -8.64 33.28
N LYS A 134 0.53 -7.33 33.09
CA LYS A 134 1.70 -6.54 33.52
C LYS A 134 1.57 -5.96 34.90
N LEU A 135 0.36 -5.53 35.27
CA LEU A 135 0.12 -4.89 36.56
C LEU A 135 -1.28 -5.20 37.08
N VAL A 136 -1.35 -5.50 38.38
CA VAL A 136 -2.59 -5.60 39.15
C VAL A 136 -2.54 -4.51 40.22
N SER A 137 -3.50 -3.59 40.23
CA SER A 137 -3.46 -2.43 41.12
C SER A 137 -4.87 -1.99 41.53
N ASN A 138 -4.98 -1.43 42.73
CA ASN A 138 -6.16 -0.68 43.19
C ASN A 138 -6.02 0.83 42.98
N GLN A 139 -4.85 1.30 42.54
CA GLN A 139 -4.56 2.70 42.20
C GLN A 139 -4.47 2.84 40.69
N ILE A 140 -5.35 3.67 40.11
CA ILE A 140 -5.35 3.92 38.67
C ILE A 140 -4.09 4.65 38.23
N GLU A 141 -3.50 5.49 39.07
CA GLU A 141 -2.29 6.27 38.76
C GLU A 141 -1.09 5.36 38.43
N ARG A 142 -0.99 4.21 39.10
CA ARG A 142 0.04 3.20 38.80
C ARG A 142 -0.18 2.53 37.46
N ILE A 143 -1.44 2.23 37.13
CA ILE A 143 -1.82 1.69 35.81
C ILE A 143 -1.51 2.73 34.73
N CYS A 144 -1.89 3.98 34.94
CA CYS A 144 -1.56 5.11 34.08
C CYS A 144 -0.06 5.23 33.83
N GLN A 145 0.78 5.19 34.87
CA GLN A 145 2.24 5.26 34.73
C GLN A 145 2.83 4.08 33.94
N ALA A 146 2.35 2.85 34.20
CA ALA A 146 2.76 1.67 33.46
C ALA A 146 2.33 1.75 31.99
N LEU A 147 1.09 2.20 31.76
CA LEU A 147 0.49 2.37 30.44
C LEU A 147 1.28 3.38 29.61
N VAL A 148 1.68 4.54 30.17
CA VAL A 148 2.53 5.52 29.47
C VAL A 148 3.82 4.87 28.95
N GLY A 149 4.50 4.08 29.78
CA GLY A 149 5.73 3.39 29.38
C GLY A 149 5.52 2.39 28.24
N ASP A 150 4.40 1.67 28.26
CA ASP A 150 4.05 0.69 27.23
C ASP A 150 3.56 1.33 25.93
N ILE A 151 2.86 2.47 26.01
CA ILE A 151 2.50 3.31 24.87
C ILE A 151 3.77 3.80 24.17
N SER A 152 4.72 4.40 24.92
CA SER A 152 5.97 4.89 24.32
C SER A 152 6.74 3.77 23.61
N GLN A 153 6.74 2.55 24.16
CA GLN A 153 7.37 1.40 23.50
C GLN A 153 6.61 0.97 22.23
N CYS A 154 5.28 0.92 22.29
CA CYS A 154 4.42 0.62 21.15
C CYS A 154 4.68 1.58 19.99
N GLU A 155 4.76 2.88 20.26
CA GLU A 155 5.04 3.90 19.24
C GLU A 155 6.41 3.72 18.58
N GLN A 156 7.43 3.31 19.35
CA GLN A 156 8.76 3.02 18.79
C GLN A 156 8.79 1.75 17.94
N ASP A 157 8.14 0.69 18.40
CA ASP A 157 8.10 -0.60 17.71
C ASP A 157 7.36 -0.49 16.37
N LEU A 158 6.34 0.37 16.27
CA LEU A 158 5.49 0.52 15.08
C LEU A 158 6.09 1.44 14.01
N THR A 159 7.42 1.55 13.93
CA THR A 159 8.07 2.34 12.88
C THR A 159 8.03 1.57 11.55
N PRO A 160 7.33 2.08 10.52
CA PRO A 160 7.17 1.35 9.28
C PRO A 160 8.50 1.27 8.53
N THR A 161 8.87 0.06 8.10
CA THR A 161 10.08 -0.20 7.33
C THR A 161 9.79 -0.96 6.04
N SER A 162 10.63 -0.77 5.03
CA SER A 162 10.61 -1.57 3.80
C SER A 162 12.01 -2.07 3.47
N ILE A 163 12.10 -3.28 2.93
CA ILE A 163 13.38 -3.95 2.63
C ILE A 163 13.48 -4.19 1.13
N LEU A 164 14.65 -3.94 0.56
CA LEU A 164 14.98 -4.25 -0.82
C LEU A 164 16.20 -5.18 -0.86
N SER A 165 16.08 -6.31 -1.57
CA SER A 165 17.14 -7.34 -1.57
C SER A 165 18.34 -6.96 -2.44
N SER A 166 19.54 -7.36 -2.03
CA SER A 166 20.74 -7.23 -2.86
C SER A 166 20.83 -8.24 -4.01
N LYS A 167 19.97 -9.27 -4.01
CA LYS A 167 19.89 -10.20 -5.14
C LYS A 167 19.28 -9.52 -6.37
N ASP A 168 18.43 -8.51 -6.14
CA ASP A 168 17.78 -7.72 -7.19
C ASP A 168 18.77 -6.73 -7.85
N SER A 169 19.86 -6.35 -7.16
CA SER A 169 20.84 -5.39 -7.68
C SER A 169 21.93 -5.99 -8.58
N SER A 170 21.99 -7.33 -8.71
CA SER A 170 23.11 -8.02 -9.41
C SER A 170 22.79 -8.56 -10.79
N ASN A 171 21.58 -8.35 -11.33
CA ASN A 171 21.25 -8.58 -12.74
C ASN A 171 20.17 -7.60 -13.24
N GLN A 172 20.06 -7.45 -14.56
CA GLN A 172 19.49 -6.34 -15.33
C GLN A 172 17.97 -6.01 -15.18
N ASP A 173 17.28 -6.37 -14.10
CA ASP A 173 15.80 -6.37 -14.10
C ASP A 173 15.15 -5.38 -13.13
N LEU A 174 14.66 -4.27 -13.69
CA LEU A 174 13.91 -3.20 -13.02
C LEU A 174 12.61 -3.64 -12.31
N GLN A 175 12.16 -4.90 -12.46
CA GLN A 175 10.87 -5.37 -11.93
C GLN A 175 11.00 -6.49 -10.89
N GLN A 176 12.23 -6.85 -10.52
CA GLN A 176 12.49 -7.62 -9.29
C GLN A 176 12.59 -6.69 -8.07
N VAL A 177 12.88 -5.41 -8.29
CA VAL A 177 12.85 -4.39 -7.24
C VAL A 177 11.40 -4.17 -6.81
N ASP A 178 11.11 -4.50 -5.54
CA ASP A 178 9.80 -4.26 -4.95
C ASP A 178 9.46 -2.77 -5.04
N SER A 179 8.44 -2.43 -5.83
CA SER A 179 7.96 -1.05 -6.01
C SER A 179 7.40 -0.47 -4.71
N SER A 180 7.07 -1.31 -3.72
CA SER A 180 6.70 -0.90 -2.36
C SER A 180 7.83 -0.14 -1.67
N PHE A 181 9.10 -0.43 -1.99
CA PHE A 181 10.25 0.28 -1.43
C PHE A 181 10.27 1.75 -1.87
N MET A 182 9.93 2.00 -3.14
CA MET A 182 9.91 3.35 -3.72
C MET A 182 8.63 4.14 -3.40
N TYR A 183 7.59 3.46 -2.93
CA TYR A 183 6.31 4.06 -2.59
C TYR A 183 6.46 5.20 -1.58
N SER A 184 7.15 4.95 -0.47
CA SER A 184 7.32 5.96 0.58
C SER A 184 8.17 7.14 0.12
N GLN A 185 9.09 6.94 -0.84
CA GLN A 185 9.80 8.04 -1.49
C GLN A 185 8.85 8.89 -2.33
N LEU A 186 8.04 8.27 -3.19
CA LEU A 186 7.11 8.99 -4.06
C LEU A 186 6.00 9.68 -3.28
N ILE A 187 5.48 9.05 -2.23
CA ILE A 187 4.57 9.69 -1.27
C ILE A 187 5.24 10.92 -0.68
N LYS A 188 6.47 10.79 -0.16
CA LYS A 188 7.21 11.92 0.41
C LYS A 188 7.36 13.05 -0.61
N GLU A 189 7.79 12.75 -1.83
CA GLU A 189 7.92 13.75 -2.90
C GLU A 189 6.60 14.47 -3.16
N ILE A 190 5.53 13.69 -3.37
CA ILE A 190 4.18 14.21 -3.59
C ILE A 190 3.77 15.10 -2.40
N LEU A 191 3.85 14.62 -1.17
CA LEU A 191 3.42 15.37 0.02
C LEU A 191 4.23 16.66 0.23
N LEU A 192 5.53 16.67 -0.07
CA LEU A 192 6.37 17.87 0.06
C LEU A 192 6.08 18.94 -1.01
N GLU A 193 5.56 18.54 -2.17
CA GLU A 193 5.12 19.48 -3.22
C GLU A 193 3.81 20.20 -2.88
N MET A 194 3.06 19.74 -1.88
CA MET A 194 1.83 20.41 -1.46
C MET A 194 2.13 21.85 -0.99
N THR A 195 1.25 22.76 -1.37
CA THR A 195 1.30 24.17 -0.96
C THR A 195 0.29 24.44 0.15
N TYR A 196 0.71 25.24 1.12
CA TYR A 196 -0.04 25.52 2.34
C TYR A 196 -0.04 27.03 2.59
N ASP A 197 -1.14 27.54 3.12
CA ASP A 197 -1.30 28.90 3.63
C ASP A 197 -1.48 28.88 5.16
N GLU A 198 -1.47 30.04 5.80
CA GLU A 198 -1.64 30.16 7.26
C GLU A 198 -2.96 29.55 7.76
N GLN A 199 -3.97 29.46 6.88
CA GLN A 199 -5.25 28.82 7.21
C GLN A 199 -5.11 27.32 7.51
N ALA A 200 -4.07 26.65 6.98
CA ALA A 200 -3.82 25.23 7.22
C ALA A 200 -3.53 24.91 8.71
N ILE A 201 -2.89 25.82 9.45
CA ILE A 201 -2.63 25.66 10.89
C ILE A 201 -3.96 25.62 11.64
N LYS A 202 -4.85 26.56 11.32
CA LYS A 202 -6.19 26.64 11.92
C LYS A 202 -7.05 25.44 11.56
N GLU A 203 -7.03 25.00 10.31
CA GLU A 203 -7.76 23.79 9.87
C GLU A 203 -7.30 22.54 10.62
N LEU A 204 -5.98 22.38 10.83
CA LEU A 204 -5.44 21.30 11.64
C LEU A 204 -5.87 21.43 13.11
N ALA A 205 -5.81 22.63 13.68
CA ALA A 205 -6.26 22.86 15.04
C ALA A 205 -7.75 22.51 15.23
N ASP A 206 -8.63 22.94 14.32
CA ASP A 206 -10.05 22.63 14.34
C ASP A 206 -10.33 21.14 14.15
N PHE A 207 -9.59 20.47 13.27
CA PHE A 207 -9.64 19.02 13.12
C PHE A 207 -9.25 18.30 14.42
N CYS A 208 -8.18 18.77 15.08
CA CYS A 208 -7.74 18.21 16.36
C CYS A 208 -8.73 18.49 17.49
N ARG A 209 -9.34 19.68 17.57
CA ARG A 209 -10.37 20.00 18.57
C ARG A 209 -11.55 19.04 18.52
N LYS A 210 -11.99 18.66 17.32
CA LYS A 210 -13.04 17.64 17.15
C LYS A 210 -12.60 16.29 17.69
N LYS A 211 -11.36 15.89 17.41
CA LYS A 211 -10.80 14.59 17.82
C LYS A 211 -10.45 14.51 19.32
N TYR A 212 -10.09 15.63 19.94
CA TYR A 212 -9.70 15.74 21.36
C TYR A 212 -10.81 16.34 22.24
N LYS A 213 -12.07 16.31 21.80
CA LYS A 213 -13.19 17.00 22.45
C LYS A 213 -13.31 16.72 23.96
N GLU A 214 -12.96 15.51 24.39
CA GLU A 214 -13.04 15.08 25.80
C GLU A 214 -11.71 15.18 26.56
N ASN A 215 -10.60 15.49 25.87
CA ASN A 215 -9.27 15.59 26.47
C ASN A 215 -8.89 17.06 26.71
N VAL A 216 -9.13 17.52 27.95
CA VAL A 216 -8.92 18.92 28.36
C VAL A 216 -7.47 19.38 28.17
N ASP A 217 -6.49 18.54 28.49
CA ASP A 217 -5.08 18.92 28.38
C ASP A 217 -4.62 18.93 26.91
N GLY A 218 -5.11 18.00 26.09
CA GLY A 218 -4.94 18.02 24.64
C GLY A 218 -5.50 19.30 24.01
N LEU A 219 -6.69 19.75 24.43
CA LEU A 219 -7.31 20.99 23.94
C LEU A 219 -6.49 22.24 24.28
N LYS A 220 -5.86 22.30 25.46
CA LYS A 220 -4.94 23.41 25.82
C LYS A 220 -3.75 23.45 24.86
N ILE A 221 -3.12 22.29 24.62
CA ILE A 221 -1.97 22.18 23.72
C ILE A 221 -2.35 22.55 22.28
N ILE A 222 -3.55 22.17 21.82
CA ILE A 222 -4.07 22.55 20.49
C ILE A 222 -4.23 24.07 20.37
N ASN A 223 -4.76 24.74 21.40
CA ASN A 223 -4.90 26.20 21.39
C ASN A 223 -3.53 26.91 21.38
N GLU A 224 -2.56 26.38 22.12
CA GLU A 224 -1.18 26.88 22.10
C GLU A 224 -0.54 26.67 20.72
N PHE A 225 -0.74 25.50 20.11
CA PHE A 225 -0.26 25.19 18.77
C PHE A 225 -0.80 26.18 17.74
N GLU A 226 -2.12 26.45 17.72
CA GLU A 226 -2.68 27.41 16.78
C GLU A 226 -2.12 28.83 16.98
N SER A 227 -2.02 29.28 18.24
CA SER A 227 -1.65 30.68 18.55
C SER A 227 -0.16 30.97 18.40
N HIS A 228 0.69 29.98 18.73
CA HIS A 228 2.13 30.17 18.87
C HIS A 228 2.93 29.24 17.97
N TYR A 229 2.34 28.71 16.89
CA TYR A 229 3.03 27.79 15.97
C TYR A 229 4.39 28.34 15.52
N HIS A 230 4.41 29.60 15.08
CA HIS A 230 5.59 30.28 14.52
C HIS A 230 6.59 30.79 15.58
N GLU A 231 6.21 30.82 16.86
CA GLU A 231 7.13 31.20 17.93
C GLU A 231 8.13 30.08 18.25
N HIS A 232 7.78 28.85 17.86
CA HIS A 232 8.59 27.66 18.02
C HIS A 232 8.90 27.01 16.68
N SER A 233 9.91 26.14 16.67
CA SER A 233 10.27 25.43 15.45
C SER A 233 9.37 24.20 15.22
N PRO A 234 9.17 23.74 13.98
CA PRO A 234 8.41 22.51 13.70
C PRO A 234 8.90 21.28 14.48
N ILE A 235 10.22 21.10 14.60
CA ILE A 235 10.85 20.05 15.42
C ILE A 235 10.50 20.20 16.90
N TRP A 236 10.38 21.42 17.41
CA TRP A 236 9.97 21.66 18.79
C TRP A 236 8.55 21.13 19.03
N TRP A 237 7.62 21.43 18.12
CA TRP A 237 6.27 20.88 18.18
C TRP A 237 6.21 19.38 17.98
N TYR A 238 7.10 18.83 17.15
CA TYR A 238 7.18 17.38 16.90
C TYR A 238 7.69 16.60 18.13
N THR A 239 8.59 17.20 18.92
CA THR A 239 9.19 16.56 20.10
C THR A 239 8.42 16.80 21.39
N ARG A 240 7.54 17.81 21.42
CA ARG A 240 6.64 18.06 22.54
C ARG A 240 5.66 16.89 22.70
N GLU A 241 5.39 16.50 23.93
CA GLU A 241 4.34 15.53 24.26
C GLU A 241 2.97 16.10 23.88
N CYS A 242 2.55 15.86 22.64
CA CYS A 242 1.33 16.40 22.05
C CYS A 242 0.85 15.53 20.87
N PHE A 243 -0.27 15.96 20.27
CA PHE A 243 -0.94 15.23 19.19
C PHE A 243 -0.09 15.06 17.92
N THR A 244 0.88 15.93 17.68
CA THR A 244 1.58 16.04 16.39
C THR A 244 2.38 14.78 16.06
N TYR A 245 3.20 14.28 17.00
CA TYR A 245 4.01 13.06 16.82
C TYR A 245 3.11 11.84 16.57
N GLN A 246 2.12 11.65 17.45
CA GLN A 246 1.22 10.48 17.42
C GLN A 246 0.39 10.47 16.15
N MET A 247 -0.25 11.59 15.81
CA MET A 247 -1.09 11.71 14.62
C MET A 247 -0.28 11.54 13.33
N LEU A 248 0.90 12.16 13.27
CA LEU A 248 1.73 12.09 12.09
C LEU A 248 2.23 10.67 11.84
N ASN A 249 2.83 10.04 12.85
CA ASN A 249 3.37 8.69 12.68
C ASN A 249 2.26 7.63 12.52
N SER A 250 1.13 7.78 13.21
CA SER A 250 -0.06 6.93 13.01
C SER A 250 -0.57 7.04 11.58
N SER A 251 -0.79 8.27 11.11
CA SER A 251 -1.35 8.51 9.79
C SER A 251 -0.42 8.08 8.66
N LEU A 252 0.89 8.26 8.79
CA LEU A 252 1.86 7.74 7.82
C LEU A 252 1.91 6.20 7.80
N ARG A 253 1.83 5.55 8.96
CA ARG A 253 1.83 4.08 9.06
C ARG A 253 0.56 3.48 8.46
N THR A 254 -0.61 3.97 8.86
CA THR A 254 -1.91 3.42 8.43
C THR A 254 -2.43 4.08 7.16
N PHE A 255 -1.67 5.01 6.59
CA PHE A 255 -2.02 5.81 5.43
C PHE A 255 -3.40 6.49 5.53
N LYS A 256 -3.69 7.13 6.68
CA LYS A 256 -4.94 7.88 6.92
C LYS A 256 -4.91 9.18 6.11
N ILE A 257 -5.34 9.12 4.85
CA ILE A 257 -5.21 10.17 3.83
C ILE A 257 -5.73 11.54 4.29
N ASN A 258 -6.90 11.59 4.95
CA ASN A 258 -7.45 12.84 5.46
C ASN A 258 -6.51 13.49 6.46
N THR A 259 -5.97 12.70 7.40
CA THR A 259 -5.02 13.21 8.39
C THR A 259 -3.71 13.63 7.73
N ILE A 260 -3.19 12.85 6.77
CA ILE A 260 -1.98 13.20 6.01
C ILE A 260 -2.17 14.54 5.25
N ALA A 261 -3.31 14.73 4.59
CA ALA A 261 -3.59 15.95 3.83
C ALA A 261 -3.70 17.19 4.73
N THR A 262 -4.33 17.05 5.91
CA THR A 262 -4.43 18.12 6.91
C THR A 262 -3.06 18.42 7.53
N MET A 263 -2.26 17.40 7.86
CA MET A 263 -0.96 17.57 8.51
C MET A 263 0.18 17.88 7.56
N GLY A 264 -0.03 17.87 6.25
CA GLY A 264 1.10 17.87 5.33
C GLY A 264 1.97 19.14 5.35
N PHE A 265 1.44 20.30 5.79
CA PHE A 265 2.26 21.50 5.99
C PHE A 265 3.30 21.25 7.07
N PHE A 266 2.87 20.65 8.17
CA PHE A 266 3.70 20.36 9.32
C PHE A 266 4.80 19.36 8.94
N MET A 267 4.48 18.34 8.14
CA MET A 267 5.50 17.40 7.64
C MET A 267 6.54 18.08 6.76
N LYS A 268 6.09 19.01 5.90
CA LYS A 268 6.95 19.78 5.03
C LYS A 268 7.87 20.69 5.84
N ASP A 269 7.33 21.42 6.80
CA ASP A 269 8.07 22.29 7.69
C ASP A 269 9.14 21.51 8.49
N ILE A 270 8.79 20.33 9.03
CA ILE A 270 9.77 19.45 9.69
C ILE A 270 10.85 19.01 8.70
N HIS A 271 10.48 18.54 7.51
CA HIS A 271 11.44 18.09 6.49
C HIS A 271 12.41 19.21 6.09
N GLU A 272 11.89 20.41 5.83
CA GLU A 272 12.67 21.58 5.44
C GLU A 272 13.61 22.02 6.57
N GLN A 273 13.13 22.04 7.81
CA GLN A 273 13.97 22.33 8.98
C GLN A 273 15.10 21.31 9.15
N ILE A 274 14.81 20.01 8.99
CA ILE A 274 15.82 18.96 9.04
C ILE A 274 16.89 19.19 7.96
N LYS A 275 16.46 19.50 6.73
CA LYS A 275 17.36 19.76 5.60
C LYS A 275 18.22 21.01 5.83
N GLU A 276 17.64 22.07 6.38
CA GLU A 276 18.36 23.29 6.74
C GLU A 276 19.46 23.01 7.77
N ILE A 277 19.13 22.32 8.86
CA ILE A 277 20.09 21.95 9.91
C ILE A 277 21.20 21.06 9.35
N HIS A 278 20.83 20.05 8.54
CA HIS A 278 21.77 19.14 7.89
C HIS A 278 22.78 19.92 7.02
N SER A 279 22.30 20.79 6.12
CA SER A 279 23.14 21.55 5.20
C SER A 279 24.12 22.50 5.88
N LYS A 280 23.76 23.04 7.05
CA LYS A 280 24.63 23.92 7.85
C LYS A 280 25.75 23.15 8.57
N ARG A 281 25.56 21.87 8.87
CA ARG A 281 26.47 21.06 9.71
C ARG A 281 27.23 19.95 8.96
N SER A 282 26.73 19.49 7.81
CA SER A 282 27.31 18.37 7.04
C SER A 282 28.80 18.56 6.75
N ASN A 283 29.21 19.77 6.34
CA ASN A 283 30.59 20.08 5.98
C ASN A 283 31.58 20.15 7.18
N ARG A 284 31.11 20.03 8.42
CA ARG A 284 31.94 20.18 9.64
C ARG A 284 32.04 18.91 10.48
N MET A 285 31.36 17.83 10.10
CA MET A 285 31.32 16.57 10.85
C MET A 285 31.98 15.44 10.04
N GLY A 286 32.73 14.57 10.72
CA GLY A 286 33.13 13.28 10.16
C GLY A 286 32.01 12.24 10.31
N PRO A 287 32.16 11.04 9.71
CA PRO A 287 31.23 9.95 9.93
C PRO A 287 31.06 9.63 11.41
N PHE A 288 29.83 9.31 11.83
CA PHE A 288 29.49 9.02 13.22
C PHE A 288 28.47 7.89 13.31
N ILE A 289 28.27 7.34 14.51
CA ILE A 289 27.34 6.23 14.75
C ILE A 289 26.15 6.73 15.56
N VAL A 290 24.96 6.30 15.17
CA VAL A 290 23.73 6.44 15.96
C VAL A 290 23.09 5.08 16.20
N TYR A 291 22.27 5.01 17.24
CA TYR A 291 21.65 3.79 17.71
C TYR A 291 20.13 3.95 17.81
N ARG A 292 19.43 2.83 17.61
CA ARG A 292 17.99 2.72 17.89
C ARG A 292 17.66 1.31 18.36
N GLY A 293 17.02 1.19 19.52
CA GLY A 293 16.48 -0.09 19.98
C GLY A 293 14.97 -0.14 19.82
N GLN A 294 14.43 -1.27 19.38
CA GLN A 294 12.99 -1.50 19.28
C GLN A 294 12.67 -3.00 19.20
N GLY A 295 11.39 -3.35 19.39
CA GLY A 295 10.84 -4.61 18.93
C GLY A 295 10.51 -4.53 17.43
N MET A 296 10.77 -5.61 16.71
CA MET A 296 10.42 -5.79 15.29
C MET A 296 9.59 -7.06 15.16
N LEU A 297 8.61 -7.10 14.26
CA LEU A 297 7.84 -8.33 14.04
C LEU A 297 8.76 -9.47 13.58
N ASN A 298 8.48 -10.69 14.02
CA ASN A 298 9.34 -11.84 13.70
C ASN A 298 9.51 -12.05 12.19
N ASP A 299 8.45 -11.86 11.41
CA ASP A 299 8.49 -12.04 9.96
C ASP A 299 9.37 -10.96 9.28
N GLU A 300 9.20 -9.68 9.67
CA GLU A 300 10.03 -8.56 9.20
C GLU A 300 11.51 -8.75 9.57
N PHE A 301 11.77 -9.22 10.79
CA PHE A 301 13.13 -9.51 11.25
C PHE A 301 13.77 -10.64 10.42
N MET A 302 13.02 -11.70 10.14
CA MET A 302 13.52 -12.82 9.33
C MET A 302 13.78 -12.39 7.88
N GLU A 303 12.92 -11.55 7.31
CA GLU A 303 13.14 -10.93 6.00
C GLU A 303 14.42 -10.11 5.98
N LEU A 304 14.62 -9.24 6.97
CA LEU A 304 15.82 -8.42 7.07
C LEU A 304 17.09 -9.27 7.25
N ARG A 305 17.03 -10.30 8.10
CA ARG A 305 18.14 -11.23 8.34
C ARG A 305 18.57 -11.96 7.06
N ASN A 306 17.63 -12.25 6.17
CA ASN A 306 17.90 -12.93 4.91
C ASN A 306 18.40 -11.99 3.80
N ASN A 307 18.37 -10.67 4.02
CA ASN A 307 18.68 -9.63 3.03
C ASN A 307 19.94 -8.81 3.38
N ILE A 308 20.99 -9.47 3.91
CA ILE A 308 22.29 -8.83 4.14
C ILE A 308 22.88 -8.35 2.80
N GLY A 309 23.31 -7.09 2.77
CA GLY A 309 23.77 -6.38 1.58
C GLY A 309 22.69 -5.55 0.89
N GLY A 310 21.40 -5.81 1.21
CA GLY A 310 20.25 -5.09 0.69
C GLY A 310 20.04 -3.72 1.33
N LEU A 311 18.95 -3.04 0.97
CA LEU A 311 18.56 -1.74 1.52
C LEU A 311 17.39 -1.87 2.48
N LEU A 312 17.40 -1.05 3.52
CA LEU A 312 16.32 -0.85 4.48
C LEU A 312 15.91 0.61 4.44
N SER A 313 14.62 0.89 4.21
CA SER A 313 14.05 2.23 4.35
C SER A 313 13.22 2.32 5.63
N PHE A 314 13.40 3.41 6.37
CA PHE A 314 12.46 3.84 7.40
C PHE A 314 11.48 4.84 6.77
N ASN A 315 10.20 4.47 6.72
CA ASN A 315 9.20 5.19 5.91
C ASN A 315 8.60 6.41 6.63
N SER A 316 8.83 6.53 7.93
CA SER A 316 8.48 7.70 8.75
C SER A 316 9.73 8.46 9.18
N PHE A 317 9.55 9.57 9.92
CA PHE A 317 10.67 10.24 10.58
C PHE A 317 11.33 9.27 11.57
N LEU A 318 12.66 9.18 11.52
CA LEU A 318 13.41 8.20 12.29
C LEU A 318 14.17 8.90 13.41
N SER A 319 13.74 8.67 14.64
CA SER A 319 14.44 9.10 15.85
C SER A 319 15.54 8.09 16.22
N THR A 320 16.74 8.58 16.53
CA THR A 320 17.90 7.78 16.94
C THR A 320 18.71 8.54 17.99
N THR A 321 19.59 7.87 18.72
CA THR A 321 20.43 8.48 19.75
C THR A 321 21.90 8.14 19.55
N VAL A 322 22.81 9.01 19.99
CA VAL A 322 24.24 8.68 20.05
C VAL A 322 24.62 7.89 21.31
N ASP A 323 23.73 7.82 22.32
CA ASP A 323 23.94 7.02 23.53
C ASP A 323 23.40 5.60 23.38
N LEU A 324 24.31 4.64 23.28
CA LEU A 324 24.00 3.21 23.21
C LEU A 324 23.12 2.73 24.38
N ASN A 325 23.30 3.27 25.59
CA ASN A 325 22.54 2.82 26.76
C ASN A 325 21.06 3.17 26.65
N VAL A 326 20.75 4.33 26.05
CA VAL A 326 19.37 4.75 25.80
C VAL A 326 18.72 3.80 24.79
N ALA A 327 19.39 3.53 23.68
CA ALA A 327 18.90 2.58 22.68
C ALA A 327 18.73 1.16 23.25
N MET A 328 19.68 0.69 24.07
CA MET A 328 19.60 -0.63 24.70
C MET A 328 18.39 -0.79 25.63
N LYS A 329 18.03 0.26 26.39
CA LYS A 329 16.82 0.22 27.24
C LYS A 329 15.55 -0.05 26.42
N PHE A 330 15.44 0.54 25.23
CA PHE A 330 14.31 0.31 24.34
C PHE A 330 14.32 -1.09 23.72
N ALA A 331 15.49 -1.61 23.30
CA ALA A 331 15.60 -2.98 22.82
C ALA A 331 15.23 -4.01 23.92
N GLN A 332 15.64 -3.77 25.16
CA GLN A 332 15.36 -4.64 26.31
C GLN A 332 13.89 -4.71 26.69
N ARG A 333 13.14 -3.61 26.53
CA ARG A 333 11.68 -3.56 26.84
C ARG A 333 10.83 -4.44 25.92
N SER A 334 11.37 -4.87 24.79
CA SER A 334 10.70 -5.75 23.84
C SER A 334 11.02 -7.23 24.05
N ILE A 335 11.94 -7.57 24.98
CA ILE A 335 12.31 -8.96 25.26
C ILE A 335 11.09 -9.71 25.82
N GLY A 336 10.81 -10.88 25.24
CA GLY A 336 9.73 -11.75 25.69
C GLY A 336 8.32 -11.29 25.30
N ARG A 337 8.17 -10.23 24.48
CA ARG A 337 6.89 -9.88 23.87
C ARG A 337 6.54 -10.85 22.75
N ASP A 338 5.33 -11.39 22.77
CA ASP A 338 4.88 -12.38 21.78
C ASP A 338 4.93 -11.82 20.35
N GLY A 339 5.51 -12.59 19.43
CA GLY A 339 5.56 -12.25 18.00
C GLY A 339 6.57 -11.17 17.61
N LYS A 340 7.40 -10.68 18.54
CA LYS A 340 8.44 -9.69 18.28
C LYS A 340 9.84 -10.20 18.62
N THR A 341 10.82 -9.76 17.83
CA THR A 341 12.25 -9.91 18.08
C THR A 341 12.80 -8.57 18.56
N SER A 342 13.60 -8.58 19.63
CA SER A 342 14.29 -7.38 20.11
C SER A 342 15.51 -7.07 19.26
N VAL A 343 15.58 -5.83 18.79
CA VAL A 343 16.54 -5.38 17.80
C VAL A 343 17.24 -4.12 18.27
N LEU A 344 18.55 -4.05 18.03
CA LEU A 344 19.38 -2.86 18.17
C LEU A 344 20.01 -2.51 16.82
N PHE A 345 19.57 -1.41 16.23
CA PHE A 345 20.22 -0.81 15.06
C PHE A 345 21.45 -0.01 15.49
N GLU A 346 22.58 -0.26 14.83
CA GLU A 346 23.80 0.54 14.87
C GLU A 346 24.03 1.09 13.46
N ILE A 347 23.86 2.40 13.30
CA ILE A 347 23.81 3.07 12.00
C ILE A 347 25.04 3.95 11.83
N GLU A 348 25.91 3.60 10.87
CA GLU A 348 27.02 4.44 10.44
C GLU A 348 26.51 5.53 9.48
N VAL A 349 26.61 6.78 9.91
CA VAL A 349 26.08 7.96 9.20
C VAL A 349 27.21 8.72 8.52
N ASP A 350 27.11 8.90 7.20
CA ASP A 350 27.95 9.83 6.45
C ASP A 350 27.26 11.20 6.32
N PRO A 351 27.72 12.23 7.05
CA PRO A 351 27.06 13.54 7.08
C PRO A 351 27.12 14.28 5.75
N MET A 352 27.97 13.88 4.81
CA MET A 352 28.11 14.53 3.50
C MET A 352 27.01 14.14 2.52
N LEU A 353 26.22 13.10 2.83
CA LEU A 353 25.18 12.59 1.95
C LEU A 353 23.86 13.34 2.15
N THR A 354 23.40 14.00 1.09
CA THR A 354 22.15 14.77 1.07
C THR A 354 20.89 13.91 0.89
N SER A 355 21.07 12.63 0.55
CA SER A 355 19.98 11.66 0.32
C SER A 355 19.17 11.36 1.58
N THR A 356 19.82 11.38 2.75
CA THR A 356 19.26 11.06 4.06
C THR A 356 19.49 12.22 5.03
N PRO A 357 18.77 13.35 4.86
CA PRO A 357 18.97 14.51 5.70
C PRO A 357 18.53 14.21 7.15
N PHE A 358 19.31 14.74 8.10
CA PHE A 358 19.09 14.56 9.52
C PHE A 358 19.38 15.85 10.31
N ALA A 359 18.75 15.99 11.47
CA ALA A 359 18.98 17.07 12.41
C ALA A 359 19.35 16.51 13.78
N SER A 360 20.39 17.09 14.38
CA SER A 360 20.60 16.94 15.82
C SER A 360 19.58 17.80 16.56
N LEU A 361 18.85 17.17 17.48
CA LEU A 361 17.77 17.82 18.22
C LEU A 361 18.26 18.73 19.35
N ASN A 362 19.56 18.70 19.64
CA ASN A 362 20.17 19.51 20.67
C ASN A 362 19.94 21.02 20.40
N ASN A 363 19.25 21.69 21.33
CA ASN A 363 18.83 23.09 21.31
C ASN A 363 17.71 23.45 20.31
N VAL A 364 17.04 22.47 19.70
CA VAL A 364 15.87 22.71 18.83
C VAL A 364 14.62 21.95 19.28
N SER A 365 14.75 20.88 20.07
CA SER A 365 13.62 20.15 20.64
C SER A 365 12.97 20.87 21.81
N TYR A 366 11.78 20.39 22.20
CA TYR A 366 11.06 20.83 23.39
C TYR A 366 11.91 20.67 24.67
N TYR A 367 12.62 19.55 24.80
CA TYR A 367 13.39 19.19 26.00
C TYR A 367 14.82 19.77 26.05
N THR A 368 15.02 20.94 25.43
CA THR A 368 16.30 21.69 25.32
C THR A 368 17.41 21.29 26.33
N LYS A 369 18.59 20.95 25.79
CA LYS A 369 19.83 20.56 26.52
C LYS A 369 19.82 19.20 27.24
N LYS A 370 18.78 18.37 27.06
CA LYS A 370 18.72 17.02 27.66
C LYS A 370 18.77 15.87 26.65
N GLU A 371 18.77 16.16 25.36
CA GLU A 371 18.62 15.15 24.30
C GLU A 371 19.82 15.11 23.36
N GLU A 372 20.49 13.96 23.34
CA GLU A 372 21.48 13.59 22.33
C GLU A 372 20.81 12.75 21.24
N GLU A 373 19.75 13.32 20.65
CA GLU A 373 18.92 12.69 19.63
C GLU A 373 19.25 13.23 18.24
N ILE A 374 19.24 12.32 17.26
CA ILE A 374 19.34 12.61 15.83
C ILE A 374 18.05 12.16 15.17
N LEU A 375 17.35 13.10 14.55
CA LEU A 375 16.12 12.88 13.81
C LEU A 375 16.41 12.89 12.31
N PHE A 376 16.15 11.77 11.63
CA PHE A 376 16.19 11.70 10.17
C PHE A 376 14.82 11.99 9.57
N SER A 377 14.83 12.51 8.35
CA SER A 377 13.61 12.74 7.60
C SER A 377 12.92 11.44 7.14
N MET A 378 11.66 11.55 6.70
CA MET A 378 10.91 10.42 6.12
C MET A 378 11.66 9.75 4.97
N HIS A 379 11.42 8.46 4.77
CA HIS A 379 12.07 7.64 3.75
C HIS A 379 13.60 7.74 3.86
N SER A 380 14.12 7.34 5.02
CA SER A 380 15.56 7.28 5.25
C SER A 380 16.09 5.90 4.92
N VAL A 381 17.01 5.83 3.94
CA VAL A 381 17.51 4.57 3.39
C VAL A 381 18.93 4.27 3.87
N PHE A 382 19.15 3.03 4.31
CA PHE A 382 20.44 2.52 4.74
C PHE A 382 20.70 1.12 4.16
N GLN A 383 21.96 0.75 3.98
CA GLN A 383 22.35 -0.61 3.59
C GLN A 383 22.47 -1.49 4.82
N VAL A 384 21.94 -2.72 4.75
CA VAL A 384 22.09 -3.74 5.78
C VAL A 384 23.46 -4.39 5.64
N VAL A 385 24.38 -4.10 6.55
CA VAL A 385 25.77 -4.59 6.49
C VAL A 385 25.92 -5.93 7.18
N GLN A 386 25.33 -6.08 8.37
CA GLN A 386 25.46 -7.29 9.18
C GLN A 386 24.26 -7.44 10.11
N VAL A 387 23.85 -8.68 10.36
CA VAL A 387 22.90 -9.03 11.41
C VAL A 387 23.56 -10.07 12.31
N LYS A 388 23.70 -9.78 13.61
CA LYS A 388 24.34 -10.66 14.57
C LYS A 388 23.61 -10.67 15.90
N GLU A 389 23.64 -11.79 16.59
CA GLU A 389 23.21 -11.86 17.98
C GLU A 389 24.23 -11.14 18.86
N HIS A 390 23.78 -10.27 19.76
CA HIS A 390 24.66 -9.45 20.60
C HIS A 390 24.66 -9.92 22.06
N THR A 391 23.49 -10.21 22.60
CA THR A 391 23.26 -10.79 23.93
C THR A 391 22.13 -11.82 23.81
N ASP A 392 21.96 -12.69 24.81
CA ASP A 392 20.77 -13.56 24.88
C ASP A 392 19.52 -12.69 24.69
N HIS A 393 18.81 -12.93 23.58
CA HIS A 393 17.56 -12.25 23.18
C HIS A 393 17.64 -10.86 22.51
N ILE A 394 18.81 -10.30 22.18
CA ILE A 394 18.92 -9.05 21.39
C ILE A 394 19.77 -9.25 20.14
N TRP A 395 19.20 -8.87 18.99
CA TRP A 395 19.88 -8.88 17.69
C TRP A 395 20.40 -7.49 17.34
N LYS A 396 21.70 -7.39 17.08
CA LYS A 396 22.35 -6.18 16.58
C LYS A 396 22.38 -6.18 15.05
N ILE A 397 21.86 -5.10 14.46
CA ILE A 397 21.85 -4.87 13.02
C ILE A 397 22.74 -3.67 12.71
N ASN A 398 23.75 -3.91 11.90
CA ASN A 398 24.65 -2.89 11.41
C ASN A 398 24.11 -2.31 10.10
N LEU A 399 23.86 -0.99 10.09
CA LEU A 399 23.40 -0.24 8.93
C LEU A 399 24.45 0.80 8.53
N LYS A 400 24.49 1.15 7.24
CA LYS A 400 25.38 2.20 6.72
C LYS A 400 24.65 3.13 5.75
N SER A 401 24.97 4.42 5.78
CA SER A 401 24.45 5.37 4.78
C SER A 401 24.82 4.98 3.35
N VAL A 402 23.87 5.18 2.44
CA VAL A 402 23.99 4.80 1.03
C VAL A 402 24.17 6.03 0.17
N ARG A 403 25.13 5.98 -0.77
CA ARG A 403 25.24 6.97 -1.84
C ARG A 403 24.14 6.67 -2.85
N ASN A 404 23.27 7.64 -3.14
CA ASN A 404 22.10 7.56 -4.05
C ASN A 404 22.40 7.21 -5.53
N ASN A 405 23.49 6.50 -5.83
CA ASN A 405 23.94 6.16 -7.18
C ASN A 405 23.47 4.77 -7.65
N ASP A 406 22.50 4.15 -7.00
CA ASP A 406 21.91 2.94 -7.56
C ASP A 406 21.08 3.31 -8.81
N LEU A 407 21.67 3.04 -9.96
CA LEU A 407 21.11 3.34 -11.27
C LEU A 407 19.78 2.63 -11.50
N GLN A 408 19.56 1.47 -10.86
CA GLN A 408 18.31 0.71 -10.98
C GLN A 408 17.18 1.37 -10.19
N ILE A 409 17.44 1.74 -8.93
CA ILE A 409 16.48 2.46 -8.10
C ILE A 409 16.07 3.78 -8.76
N THR A 410 17.05 4.52 -9.29
CA THR A 410 16.79 5.78 -9.99
C THR A 410 15.91 5.57 -11.22
N ARG A 411 16.22 4.56 -12.05
CA ARG A 411 15.43 4.22 -13.24
C ARG A 411 14.01 3.75 -12.89
N LEU A 412 13.84 2.95 -11.84
CA LEU A 412 12.54 2.51 -11.35
C LEU A 412 11.72 3.72 -10.88
N THR A 413 12.32 4.61 -10.10
CA THR A 413 11.67 5.84 -9.62
C THR A 413 11.20 6.69 -10.80
N GLU A 414 12.04 6.88 -11.83
CA GLU A 414 11.68 7.63 -13.04
C GLU A 414 10.60 6.93 -13.88
N GLN A 415 10.58 5.60 -13.91
CA GLN A 415 9.50 4.86 -14.53
C GLN A 415 8.19 5.07 -13.78
N MET A 416 8.18 4.91 -12.45
CA MET A 416 7.00 5.13 -11.62
C MET A 416 6.50 6.58 -11.74
N ARG A 417 7.39 7.57 -11.77
CA ARG A 417 7.01 8.99 -12.02
C ARG A 417 6.31 9.17 -13.35
N ARG A 418 6.82 8.54 -14.42
CA ARG A 418 6.20 8.58 -15.75
C ARG A 418 4.84 7.89 -15.79
N GLU A 419 4.68 6.78 -15.07
CA GLU A 419 3.42 6.03 -14.97
C GLU A 419 2.35 6.78 -14.17
N ILE A 420 2.73 7.44 -13.07
CA ILE A 420 1.83 8.31 -12.28
C ILE A 420 1.42 9.53 -13.12
N GLY A 421 2.36 10.10 -13.88
CA GLY A 421 2.14 11.24 -14.75
C GLY A 421 2.00 12.57 -14.02
N GLU A 422 1.67 13.62 -14.78
CA GLU A 422 1.43 14.97 -14.26
C GLU A 422 -0.01 15.13 -13.77
N GLY A 423 -0.22 15.96 -12.75
CA GLY A 423 -1.53 16.20 -12.15
C GLY A 423 -1.43 16.99 -10.85
N SER A 424 -2.55 17.22 -10.19
CA SER A 424 -2.52 17.74 -8.82
C SER A 424 -1.84 16.73 -7.90
N THR A 425 -1.27 17.22 -6.80
CA THR A 425 -0.57 16.39 -5.82
C THR A 425 -1.42 15.22 -5.32
N ILE A 426 -2.69 15.47 -5.04
CA ILE A 426 -3.64 14.45 -4.57
C ILE A 426 -4.03 13.48 -5.69
N ASP A 427 -4.15 13.93 -6.95
CA ASP A 427 -4.39 13.01 -8.09
C ASP A 427 -3.20 12.07 -8.29
N ARG A 428 -1.97 12.59 -8.23
CA ARG A 428 -0.76 11.76 -8.29
C ARG A 428 -0.71 10.71 -7.18
N LEU A 429 -1.14 11.09 -5.97
CA LEU A 429 -1.26 10.16 -4.85
C LEU A 429 -2.30 9.06 -5.13
N GLY A 430 -3.46 9.42 -5.68
CA GLY A 430 -4.53 8.47 -6.01
C GLY A 430 -4.10 7.48 -7.08
N ARG A 431 -3.43 7.95 -8.15
CA ARG A 431 -2.85 7.09 -9.19
C ARG A 431 -1.79 6.15 -8.64
N LEU A 432 -0.92 6.63 -7.75
CA LEU A 432 0.08 5.81 -7.07
C LEU A 432 -0.58 4.66 -6.29
N MET A 433 -1.67 4.92 -5.56
CA MET A 433 -2.42 3.86 -4.87
C MET A 433 -2.98 2.82 -5.83
N ILE A 434 -3.54 3.26 -6.97
CA ILE A 434 -4.06 2.36 -8.01
C ILE A 434 -2.95 1.49 -8.57
N THR A 435 -1.79 2.07 -8.88
CA THR A 435 -0.63 1.34 -9.41
C THR A 435 -0.13 0.28 -8.43
N LEU A 436 -0.22 0.54 -7.12
CA LEU A 436 0.16 -0.39 -6.07
C LEU A 436 -0.91 -1.44 -5.75
N GLY A 437 -2.09 -1.36 -6.38
CA GLY A 437 -3.20 -2.27 -6.10
C GLY A 437 -3.92 -1.99 -4.77
N GLU A 438 -3.62 -0.87 -4.12
CA GLU A 438 -4.26 -0.41 -2.89
C GLU A 438 -5.57 0.32 -3.22
N ILE A 439 -6.54 -0.42 -3.76
CA ILE A 439 -7.75 0.12 -4.37
C ILE A 439 -8.63 0.86 -3.34
N GLU A 440 -8.70 0.38 -2.10
CA GLU A 440 -9.43 1.03 -1.01
C GLU A 440 -8.81 2.38 -0.62
N LYS A 441 -7.47 2.45 -0.55
CA LYS A 441 -6.75 3.71 -0.30
C LYS A 441 -6.93 4.67 -1.46
N ALA A 442 -6.86 4.17 -2.70
CA ALA A 442 -7.13 4.98 -3.90
C ALA A 442 -8.52 5.62 -3.84
N GLU A 443 -9.53 4.86 -3.42
CA GLU A 443 -10.90 5.37 -3.25
C GLU A 443 -10.93 6.53 -2.26
N ALA A 444 -10.34 6.35 -1.08
CA ALA A 444 -10.27 7.40 -0.07
C ALA A 444 -9.54 8.67 -0.59
N VAL A 445 -8.49 8.53 -1.39
CA VAL A 445 -7.80 9.68 -2.01
C VAL A 445 -8.71 10.43 -2.98
N TYR A 446 -9.43 9.72 -3.86
CA TYR A 446 -10.30 10.36 -4.84
C TYR A 446 -11.58 10.92 -4.24
N GLU A 447 -12.10 10.33 -3.16
CA GLU A 447 -13.19 10.90 -2.36
C GLU A 447 -12.75 12.19 -1.66
N LEU A 448 -11.55 12.21 -1.05
CA LEU A 448 -10.98 13.45 -0.54
C LEU A 448 -10.85 14.48 -1.66
N LEU A 449 -10.26 14.12 -2.80
CA LEU A 449 -10.11 15.04 -3.93
C LEU A 449 -11.47 15.60 -4.40
N ARG A 450 -12.54 14.80 -4.36
CA ARG A 450 -13.92 15.22 -4.64
C ARG A 450 -14.39 16.31 -3.68
N GLU A 451 -14.17 16.13 -2.38
CA GLU A 451 -14.56 17.10 -1.36
C GLU A 451 -13.78 18.41 -1.46
N LEU A 452 -12.48 18.31 -1.78
CA LEU A 452 -11.58 19.46 -1.90
C LEU A 452 -11.79 20.23 -3.21
N THR A 453 -12.44 19.63 -4.21
CA THR A 453 -12.66 20.25 -5.51
C THR A 453 -13.96 21.08 -5.51
N PRO A 454 -13.89 22.40 -5.76
CA PRO A 454 -15.08 23.21 -5.93
C PRO A 454 -16.01 22.69 -7.04
N GLU A 455 -17.32 22.65 -6.79
CA GLU A 455 -18.33 22.12 -7.74
C GLU A 455 -18.33 22.82 -9.12
N ASN A 456 -17.74 24.01 -9.22
CA ASN A 456 -17.62 24.74 -10.48
C ASN A 456 -16.46 24.25 -11.36
N ASP A 457 -15.49 23.50 -10.84
CA ASP A 457 -14.42 22.88 -11.62
C ASP A 457 -14.89 21.55 -12.23
N LYS A 458 -15.73 21.69 -13.26
CA LYS A 458 -16.33 20.56 -13.99
C LYS A 458 -15.29 19.62 -14.59
N LYS A 459 -14.09 20.11 -14.95
CA LYS A 459 -13.03 19.30 -15.54
C LYS A 459 -12.44 18.35 -14.51
N ILE A 460 -12.02 18.87 -13.35
CA ILE A 460 -11.50 18.04 -12.26
C ILE A 460 -12.59 17.09 -11.74
N PHE A 461 -13.84 17.58 -11.61
CA PHE A 461 -14.95 16.74 -11.18
C PHE A 461 -15.20 15.54 -12.10
N ALA A 462 -15.17 15.74 -13.42
CA ALA A 462 -15.30 14.65 -14.38
C ALA A 462 -14.12 13.66 -14.30
N TRP A 463 -12.90 14.17 -14.10
CA TRP A 463 -11.72 13.34 -13.90
C TRP A 463 -11.86 12.44 -12.67
N ILE A 464 -12.25 13.01 -11.52
CA ILE A 464 -12.48 12.26 -10.28
C ILE A 464 -13.55 11.18 -10.48
N ARG A 465 -14.67 11.53 -11.11
CA ARG A 465 -15.73 10.57 -11.44
C ARG A 465 -15.21 9.40 -12.27
N ASN A 466 -14.38 9.68 -13.28
CA ASN A 466 -13.74 8.62 -14.07
C ASN A 466 -12.81 7.73 -13.23
N GLN A 467 -12.02 8.30 -12.32
CA GLN A 467 -11.12 7.53 -11.44
C GLN A 467 -11.90 6.68 -10.43
N LEU A 468 -12.94 7.22 -9.81
CA LEU A 468 -13.87 6.44 -8.96
C LEU A 468 -14.55 5.32 -9.74
N GLY A 469 -14.94 5.57 -11.00
CA GLY A 469 -15.47 4.54 -11.89
C GLY A 469 -14.46 3.41 -12.12
N TYR A 470 -13.18 3.73 -12.35
CA TYR A 470 -12.11 2.76 -12.49
C TYR A 470 -11.88 1.94 -11.22
N ILE A 471 -11.92 2.58 -10.06
CA ILE A 471 -11.83 1.93 -8.75
C ILE A 471 -12.99 0.95 -8.55
N LYS A 472 -14.24 1.37 -8.83
CA LYS A 472 -15.41 0.49 -8.73
C LYS A 472 -15.35 -0.67 -9.72
N TYR A 473 -14.84 -0.44 -10.93
CA TYR A 473 -14.58 -1.51 -11.90
C TYR A 473 -13.57 -2.53 -11.37
N LYS A 474 -12.47 -2.10 -10.75
CA LYS A 474 -11.47 -2.99 -10.13
C LYS A 474 -12.01 -3.77 -8.94
N GLN A 475 -12.93 -3.18 -8.17
CA GLN A 475 -13.64 -3.86 -7.07
C GLN A 475 -14.73 -4.84 -7.55
N GLY A 476 -15.05 -4.86 -8.85
CA GLY A 476 -16.13 -5.70 -9.42
C GLY A 476 -17.53 -5.08 -9.32
N TYR A 477 -17.67 -3.85 -8.84
CA TYR A 477 -18.94 -3.11 -8.79
C TYR A 477 -19.24 -2.44 -10.14
N TYR A 478 -19.49 -3.27 -11.16
CA TYR A 478 -19.63 -2.82 -12.56
C TYR A 478 -20.79 -1.83 -12.79
N THR A 479 -21.90 -1.97 -12.08
CA THR A 479 -23.04 -1.03 -12.17
C THR A 479 -22.66 0.37 -11.69
N LYS A 480 -22.03 0.47 -10.51
CA LYS A 480 -21.51 1.73 -9.98
C LYS A 480 -20.44 2.33 -10.88
N ALA A 481 -19.55 1.50 -11.43
CA ALA A 481 -18.54 1.94 -12.39
C ALA A 481 -19.18 2.59 -13.62
N GLN A 482 -20.24 1.98 -14.15
CA GLN A 482 -20.99 2.49 -15.29
C GLN A 482 -21.61 3.87 -15.00
N GLU A 483 -22.23 4.04 -13.83
CA GLU A 483 -22.80 5.32 -13.38
C GLU A 483 -21.73 6.41 -13.34
N PHE A 484 -20.61 6.14 -12.69
CA PHE A 484 -19.48 7.08 -12.59
C PHE A 484 -18.92 7.48 -13.97
N TYR A 485 -18.73 6.51 -14.88
CA TYR A 485 -18.25 6.82 -16.23
C TYR A 485 -19.27 7.61 -17.05
N LYS A 486 -20.57 7.31 -16.91
CA LYS A 486 -21.64 8.06 -17.57
C LYS A 486 -21.65 9.51 -17.11
N ASP A 487 -21.58 9.74 -15.80
CA ASP A 487 -21.51 11.09 -15.21
C ASP A 487 -20.29 11.86 -15.73
N ALA A 488 -19.10 11.24 -15.68
CA ALA A 488 -17.86 11.85 -16.17
C ALA A 488 -17.97 12.24 -17.66
N ARG A 489 -18.48 11.32 -18.49
CA ARG A 489 -18.68 11.53 -19.93
C ARG A 489 -19.64 12.68 -20.19
N GLU A 490 -20.81 12.70 -19.54
CA GLU A 490 -21.82 13.75 -19.77
C GLU A 490 -21.29 15.14 -19.42
N ILE A 491 -20.45 15.25 -18.40
CA ILE A 491 -19.79 16.51 -18.04
C ILE A 491 -18.75 16.89 -19.11
N GLN A 492 -17.89 15.95 -19.51
CA GLN A 492 -16.85 16.16 -20.52
C GLN A 492 -17.42 16.52 -21.90
N GLU A 493 -18.49 15.85 -22.36
CA GLU A 493 -19.13 16.14 -23.65
C GLU A 493 -19.77 17.54 -23.70
N LYS A 494 -20.27 18.03 -22.55
CA LYS A 494 -20.80 19.39 -22.41
C LYS A 494 -19.70 20.46 -22.40
N MET A 495 -18.48 20.11 -21.99
CA MET A 495 -17.33 21.00 -21.99
C MET A 495 -16.67 21.03 -23.38
N ARG A 496 -17.06 21.99 -24.23
CA ARG A 496 -16.44 22.15 -25.56
C ARG A 496 -15.09 22.88 -25.49
N PRO A 497 -14.11 22.50 -26.34
CA PRO A 497 -14.20 21.47 -27.39
C PRO A 497 -14.06 20.02 -26.86
N SER A 498 -14.83 19.11 -27.45
CA SER A 498 -14.92 17.66 -27.15
C SER A 498 -13.69 16.84 -27.56
N THR A 499 -12.52 17.49 -27.66
CA THR A 499 -11.23 16.89 -28.04
C THR A 499 -10.31 16.72 -26.84
N ASP A 500 -10.84 16.81 -25.62
CA ASP A 500 -10.06 16.68 -24.39
C ASP A 500 -9.54 15.24 -24.24
N ILE A 501 -8.25 15.09 -23.94
CA ILE A 501 -7.60 13.80 -23.72
C ILE A 501 -8.27 13.03 -22.57
N ASP A 502 -8.84 13.75 -21.59
CA ASP A 502 -9.55 13.17 -20.45
C ASP A 502 -10.82 12.41 -20.89
N LEU A 503 -11.49 12.85 -21.96
CA LEU A 503 -12.65 12.15 -22.52
C LEU A 503 -12.23 10.83 -23.19
N ALA A 504 -11.05 10.78 -23.80
CA ALA A 504 -10.51 9.53 -24.35
C ALA A 504 -10.22 8.50 -23.26
N VAL A 505 -9.76 8.95 -22.07
CA VAL A 505 -9.57 8.07 -20.91
C VAL A 505 -10.91 7.51 -20.45
N THR A 506 -11.93 8.35 -20.28
CA THR A 506 -13.30 7.91 -19.90
C THR A 506 -13.84 6.89 -20.90
N TYR A 507 -13.74 7.16 -22.20
CA TYR A 507 -14.16 6.20 -23.23
C TYR A 507 -13.38 4.90 -23.21
N SER A 508 -12.07 4.93 -22.95
CA SER A 508 -11.27 3.71 -22.84
C SER A 508 -11.72 2.86 -21.67
N ASN A 509 -12.01 3.48 -20.53
CA ASN A 509 -12.47 2.81 -19.32
C ASN A 509 -13.88 2.24 -19.50
N MET A 510 -14.77 2.96 -20.17
CA MET A 510 -16.07 2.41 -20.59
C MET A 510 -15.90 1.21 -21.52
N GLY A 511 -14.99 1.29 -22.49
CA GLY A 511 -14.69 0.18 -23.39
C GLY A 511 -14.28 -1.07 -22.61
N LEU A 512 -13.34 -0.95 -21.66
CA LEU A 512 -12.91 -2.03 -20.78
C LEU A 512 -14.07 -2.61 -19.94
N LEU A 513 -14.93 -1.75 -19.40
CA LEU A 513 -16.12 -2.18 -18.65
C LEU A 513 -17.02 -3.06 -19.53
N TYR A 514 -17.31 -2.62 -20.76
CA TYR A 514 -18.17 -3.39 -21.67
C TYR A 514 -17.50 -4.65 -22.21
N THR A 515 -16.17 -4.67 -22.38
CA THR A 515 -15.41 -5.91 -22.65
C THR A 515 -15.65 -6.95 -21.56
N ASN A 516 -15.53 -6.56 -20.28
CA ASN A 516 -15.78 -7.48 -19.16
C ASN A 516 -17.25 -7.91 -19.02
N LEU A 517 -18.18 -7.10 -19.50
CA LEU A 517 -19.61 -7.45 -19.54
C LEU A 517 -19.96 -8.30 -20.78
N ASN A 518 -18.98 -8.72 -21.58
CA ASN A 518 -19.14 -9.44 -22.85
C ASN A 518 -20.02 -8.70 -23.88
N ASP A 519 -20.08 -7.36 -23.80
CA ASP A 519 -20.78 -6.50 -24.76
C ASP A 519 -19.77 -5.91 -25.75
N SER A 520 -19.37 -6.73 -26.72
CA SER A 520 -18.36 -6.35 -27.70
C SER A 520 -18.77 -5.16 -28.58
N SER A 521 -20.08 -4.91 -28.76
CA SER A 521 -20.58 -3.81 -29.57
C SER A 521 -20.32 -2.47 -28.91
N ASN A 522 -20.71 -2.33 -27.64
CA ASN A 522 -20.41 -1.12 -26.87
C ASN A 522 -18.92 -0.97 -26.59
N ALA A 523 -18.20 -2.07 -26.34
CA ALA A 523 -16.75 -2.04 -26.14
C ALA A 523 -16.02 -1.44 -27.35
N LEU A 524 -16.31 -1.92 -28.57
CA LEU A 524 -15.75 -1.35 -29.81
C LEU A 524 -16.14 0.11 -30.00
N LEU A 525 -17.41 0.46 -29.78
CA LEU A 525 -17.89 1.84 -29.93
C LEU A 525 -17.07 2.82 -29.07
N TYR A 526 -16.88 2.51 -27.79
CA TYR A 526 -16.16 3.40 -26.89
C TYR A 526 -14.65 3.38 -27.12
N HIS A 527 -14.05 2.22 -27.40
CA HIS A 527 -12.62 2.20 -27.77
C HIS A 527 -12.33 2.96 -29.06
N GLN A 528 -13.21 2.90 -30.06
CA GLN A 528 -13.06 3.65 -31.30
C GLN A 528 -13.16 5.16 -31.06
N LYS A 529 -14.13 5.61 -30.24
CA LYS A 529 -14.21 7.02 -29.83
C LYS A 529 -12.96 7.50 -29.08
N ALA A 530 -12.40 6.67 -28.21
CA ALA A 530 -11.14 6.98 -27.54
C ALA A 530 -9.97 7.09 -28.53
N LEU A 531 -9.92 6.18 -29.50
CA LEU A 531 -8.89 6.16 -30.55
C LEU A 531 -8.94 7.44 -31.39
N GLU A 532 -10.11 7.85 -31.86
CA GLU A 532 -10.30 9.06 -32.67
C GLU A 532 -9.78 10.32 -31.96
N ILE A 533 -10.05 10.46 -30.65
CA ILE A 533 -9.56 11.59 -29.85
C ILE A 533 -8.03 11.51 -29.71
N ARG A 534 -7.47 10.33 -29.45
CA ARG A 534 -6.03 10.13 -29.26
C ARG A 534 -5.24 10.37 -30.55
N GLU A 535 -5.70 9.86 -31.68
CA GLU A 535 -5.05 10.06 -32.99
C GLU A 535 -5.00 11.54 -33.38
N LYS A 536 -6.00 12.33 -32.95
CA LYS A 536 -6.04 13.78 -33.19
C LYS A 536 -5.10 14.59 -32.30
N ASN A 537 -4.86 14.15 -31.06
CA ASN A 537 -4.18 14.96 -30.03
C ASN A 537 -2.77 14.46 -29.67
N LEU A 538 -2.44 13.21 -29.95
CA LEU A 538 -1.18 12.58 -29.56
C LEU A 538 -0.27 12.35 -30.76
N LYS A 539 1.03 12.21 -30.50
CA LYS A 539 1.99 11.76 -31.51
C LYS A 539 1.68 10.32 -31.92
N VAL A 540 1.99 9.95 -33.16
CA VAL A 540 1.70 8.62 -33.73
C VAL A 540 2.31 7.47 -32.93
N ASN A 541 3.45 7.71 -32.25
CA ASN A 541 4.13 6.73 -31.40
C ASN A 541 3.80 6.88 -29.91
N HIS A 542 2.71 7.53 -29.54
CA HIS A 542 2.34 7.68 -28.13
C HIS A 542 1.84 6.37 -27.54
N GLN A 543 2.27 6.05 -26.32
CA GLN A 543 1.93 4.82 -25.60
C GLN A 543 0.41 4.56 -25.50
N ASP A 544 -0.38 5.59 -25.23
CA ASP A 544 -1.83 5.47 -25.14
C ASP A 544 -2.50 4.99 -26.44
N LEU A 545 -1.93 5.28 -27.61
CA LEU A 545 -2.42 4.73 -28.88
C LEU A 545 -2.21 3.21 -28.93
N ALA A 546 -1.02 2.75 -28.54
CA ALA A 546 -0.73 1.31 -28.46
C ALA A 546 -1.69 0.59 -27.51
N THR A 547 -1.94 1.15 -26.31
CA THR A 547 -2.93 0.59 -25.37
C THR A 547 -4.33 0.53 -25.98
N THR A 548 -4.74 1.56 -26.73
CA THR A 548 -6.05 1.59 -27.41
C THR A 548 -6.15 0.50 -28.48
N TYR A 549 -5.15 0.41 -29.35
CA TYR A 549 -5.09 -0.62 -30.39
C TYR A 549 -5.11 -2.02 -29.78
N ASN A 550 -4.39 -2.25 -28.68
CA ASN A 550 -4.41 -3.53 -27.99
C ASN A 550 -5.81 -3.89 -27.48
N ASN A 551 -6.53 -2.94 -26.88
CA ASN A 551 -7.87 -3.19 -26.35
C ASN A 551 -8.88 -3.44 -27.48
N ILE A 552 -8.80 -2.69 -28.58
CA ILE A 552 -9.61 -2.96 -29.78
C ILE A 552 -9.30 -4.35 -30.33
N GLY A 553 -8.02 -4.72 -30.42
CA GLY A 553 -7.58 -6.04 -30.85
C GLY A 553 -8.15 -7.15 -29.96
N LEU A 554 -8.19 -6.94 -28.64
CA LEU A 554 -8.81 -7.88 -27.69
C LEU A 554 -10.30 -8.09 -27.98
N VAL A 555 -11.06 -7.02 -28.21
CA VAL A 555 -12.50 -7.16 -28.50
C VAL A 555 -12.74 -7.90 -29.82
N TYR A 556 -11.93 -7.64 -30.86
CA TYR A 556 -12.00 -8.42 -32.11
C TYR A 556 -11.59 -9.88 -31.92
N PHE A 557 -10.60 -10.13 -31.07
CA PHE A 557 -10.16 -11.50 -30.74
C PHE A 557 -11.27 -12.28 -30.04
N GLU A 558 -11.97 -11.68 -29.07
CA GLU A 558 -13.13 -12.29 -28.38
C GLU A 558 -14.31 -12.55 -29.33
N ARG A 559 -14.48 -11.70 -30.35
CA ARG A 559 -15.43 -11.90 -31.45
C ARG A 559 -14.99 -12.95 -32.48
N GLN A 560 -13.82 -13.58 -32.28
CA GLN A 560 -13.21 -14.55 -33.20
C GLN A 560 -12.82 -13.95 -34.58
N GLU A 561 -12.70 -12.62 -34.67
CA GLU A 561 -12.25 -11.89 -35.86
C GLU A 561 -10.72 -11.73 -35.84
N PHE A 562 -10.02 -12.86 -35.87
CA PHE A 562 -8.58 -12.93 -35.57
C PHE A 562 -7.67 -12.12 -36.50
N SER A 563 -8.01 -12.00 -37.79
CA SER A 563 -7.22 -11.21 -38.75
C SER A 563 -7.26 -9.72 -38.42
N THR A 564 -8.42 -9.21 -38.02
CA THR A 564 -8.59 -7.82 -37.58
C THR A 564 -7.87 -7.59 -36.26
N ALA A 565 -8.01 -8.52 -35.31
CA ALA A 565 -7.30 -8.49 -34.04
C ALA A 565 -5.78 -8.43 -34.23
N LEU A 566 -5.23 -9.30 -35.09
CA LEU A 566 -3.82 -9.35 -35.43
C LEU A 566 -3.31 -8.00 -35.95
N SER A 567 -4.03 -7.38 -36.89
CA SER A 567 -3.65 -6.05 -37.42
C SER A 567 -3.53 -4.98 -36.33
N TYR A 568 -4.46 -4.96 -35.37
CA TYR A 568 -4.40 -4.04 -34.23
C TYR A 568 -3.27 -4.37 -33.24
N TYR A 569 -3.00 -5.65 -33.00
CA TYR A 569 -1.87 -6.06 -32.16
C TYR A 569 -0.52 -5.75 -32.81
N GLU A 570 -0.39 -5.84 -34.13
CA GLU A 570 0.83 -5.44 -34.85
C GLU A 570 1.07 -3.92 -34.77
N LYS A 571 0.02 -3.09 -34.87
CA LYS A 571 0.11 -1.65 -34.61
C LYS A 571 0.57 -1.35 -33.18
N THR A 572 0.05 -2.11 -32.21
CA THR A 572 0.47 -2.02 -30.80
C THR A 572 1.97 -2.34 -30.66
N LEU A 573 2.40 -3.48 -31.20
CA LEU A 573 3.78 -3.94 -31.10
C LEU A 573 4.76 -2.93 -31.71
N LYS A 574 4.42 -2.37 -32.89
CA LYS A 574 5.26 -1.38 -33.57
C LYS A 574 5.53 -0.16 -32.68
N ILE A 575 4.50 0.41 -32.07
CA ILE A 575 4.66 1.57 -31.17
C ILE A 575 5.50 1.19 -29.95
N TYR A 576 5.21 0.04 -29.32
CA TYR A 576 5.97 -0.41 -28.16
C TYR A 576 7.45 -0.67 -28.47
N GLN A 577 7.78 -1.21 -29.65
CA GLN A 577 9.18 -1.40 -30.09
C GLN A 577 9.91 -0.06 -30.30
N GLU A 578 9.20 1.01 -30.68
CA GLU A 578 9.79 2.33 -30.88
C GLU A 578 10.07 3.07 -29.57
N ILE A 579 9.27 2.87 -28.51
CA ILE A 579 9.31 3.69 -27.30
C ILE A 579 9.78 2.96 -26.03
N LEU A 580 9.88 1.63 -26.06
CA LEU A 580 10.22 0.82 -24.88
C LEU A 580 11.52 0.03 -25.09
N PRO A 581 12.26 -0.29 -24.01
CA PRO A 581 13.37 -1.22 -24.09
C PRO A 581 12.88 -2.64 -24.47
N GLU A 582 13.75 -3.44 -25.09
CA GLU A 582 13.41 -4.75 -25.65
C GLU A 582 12.80 -5.75 -24.65
N ASN A 583 13.10 -5.57 -23.36
CA ASN A 583 12.62 -6.40 -22.27
C ASN A 583 11.33 -5.90 -21.60
N HIS A 584 10.66 -4.88 -22.12
CA HIS A 584 9.48 -4.34 -21.46
C HIS A 584 8.30 -5.35 -21.45
N PRO A 585 7.58 -5.55 -20.32
CA PRO A 585 6.47 -6.51 -20.23
C PRO A 585 5.32 -6.25 -21.18
N TRP A 586 5.12 -5.01 -21.60
CA TRP A 586 4.12 -4.69 -22.62
C TRP A 586 4.49 -5.24 -24.00
N LEU A 587 5.79 -5.35 -24.33
CA LEU A 587 6.22 -6.10 -25.51
C LEU A 587 5.86 -7.57 -25.36
N ALA A 588 6.07 -8.16 -24.18
CA ALA A 588 5.65 -9.55 -23.94
C ALA A 588 4.12 -9.73 -24.07
N THR A 589 3.31 -8.78 -23.59
CA THR A 589 1.85 -8.83 -23.79
C THR A 589 1.49 -8.74 -25.26
N ALA A 590 2.11 -7.83 -26.01
CA ALA A 590 1.86 -7.68 -27.45
C ALA A 590 2.25 -8.96 -28.22
N TYR A 591 3.44 -9.50 -27.98
CA TYR A 591 3.87 -10.78 -28.57
C TYR A 591 2.94 -11.93 -28.20
N LYS A 592 2.47 -12.00 -26.95
CA LYS A 592 1.51 -13.03 -26.53
C LYS A 592 0.21 -12.92 -27.32
N ASN A 593 -0.35 -11.73 -27.42
CA ASN A 593 -1.62 -11.47 -28.11
C ASN A 593 -1.52 -11.75 -29.62
N ILE A 594 -0.42 -11.34 -30.26
CA ILE A 594 -0.09 -11.70 -31.65
C ILE A 594 0.01 -13.22 -31.80
N GLY A 595 0.74 -13.87 -30.90
CA GLY A 595 0.94 -15.31 -30.92
C GLY A 595 -0.39 -16.06 -30.87
N LEU A 596 -1.28 -15.68 -29.95
CA LEU A 596 -2.62 -16.25 -29.82
C LEU A 596 -3.50 -16.01 -31.05
N ALA A 597 -3.46 -14.81 -31.63
CA ALA A 597 -4.19 -14.50 -32.86
C ALA A 597 -3.71 -15.38 -34.04
N GLN A 598 -2.40 -15.50 -34.22
CA GLN A 598 -1.79 -16.36 -35.26
C GLN A 598 -2.14 -17.83 -35.07
N ILE A 599 -2.09 -18.36 -33.84
CA ILE A 599 -2.51 -19.74 -33.54
C ILE A 599 -3.98 -19.96 -33.91
N SER A 600 -4.85 -19.00 -33.56
CA SER A 600 -6.29 -19.07 -33.86
C SER A 600 -6.55 -19.02 -35.38
N MET A 601 -5.66 -18.37 -36.14
CA MET A 601 -5.63 -18.36 -37.61
C MET A 601 -4.96 -19.61 -38.23
N LYS A 602 -4.56 -20.60 -37.41
CA LYS A 602 -3.82 -21.82 -37.80
C LYS A 602 -2.36 -21.60 -38.22
N GLU A 603 -1.81 -20.40 -38.00
CA GLU A 603 -0.39 -20.09 -38.19
C GLU A 603 0.44 -20.47 -36.95
N ARG A 604 0.53 -21.77 -36.68
CA ARG A 604 1.03 -22.28 -35.38
C ARG A 604 2.49 -21.97 -35.11
N MET A 605 3.36 -22.04 -36.13
CA MET A 605 4.81 -21.88 -35.93
C MET A 605 5.18 -20.43 -35.62
N THR A 606 4.62 -19.48 -36.37
CA THR A 606 4.80 -18.04 -36.11
C THR A 606 4.20 -17.65 -34.76
N GLY A 607 3.02 -18.17 -34.45
CA GLY A 607 2.36 -17.92 -33.17
C GLY A 607 3.15 -18.48 -31.97
N LEU A 608 3.68 -19.69 -32.08
CA LEU A 608 4.55 -20.30 -31.07
C LEU A 608 5.82 -19.47 -30.86
N ASN A 609 6.47 -19.02 -31.94
CA ASN A 609 7.66 -18.17 -31.85
C ASN A 609 7.38 -16.87 -31.08
N ASN A 610 6.23 -16.23 -31.31
CA ASN A 610 5.82 -15.04 -30.57
C ASN A 610 5.48 -15.35 -29.10
N LEU A 611 4.84 -16.49 -28.80
CA LEU A 611 4.65 -16.94 -27.42
C LEU A 611 5.97 -17.21 -26.69
N CYS A 612 6.96 -17.80 -27.37
CA CYS A 612 8.31 -17.99 -26.81
C CYS A 612 8.99 -16.65 -26.50
N LYS A 613 8.96 -15.68 -27.43
CA LYS A 613 9.47 -14.32 -27.17
C LYS A 613 8.80 -13.67 -25.96
N ALA A 614 7.47 -13.82 -25.85
CA ALA A 614 6.74 -13.32 -24.69
C ALA A 614 7.19 -14.02 -23.40
N MET A 615 7.40 -15.34 -23.44
CA MET A 615 7.89 -16.13 -22.31
C MET A 615 9.29 -15.70 -21.88
N ASP A 616 10.21 -15.51 -22.84
CA ASP A 616 11.59 -15.12 -22.58
C ASP A 616 11.65 -13.76 -21.88
N ILE A 617 10.90 -12.78 -22.40
CA ILE A 617 10.77 -11.47 -21.75
C ILE A 617 10.19 -11.65 -20.34
N ARG A 618 9.09 -12.40 -20.17
CA ARG A 618 8.45 -12.55 -18.84
C ARG A 618 9.32 -13.30 -17.84
N LYS A 619 10.09 -14.31 -18.27
CA LYS A 619 11.03 -15.05 -17.42
C LYS A 619 12.23 -14.21 -17.02
N MET A 620 12.64 -13.26 -17.87
CA MET A 620 13.70 -12.32 -17.53
C MET A 620 13.23 -11.33 -16.47
N VAL A 621 12.06 -10.70 -16.67
CA VAL A 621 11.71 -9.55 -15.84
C VAL A 621 10.83 -9.88 -14.62
N LEU A 622 10.24 -11.07 -14.51
CA LEU A 622 9.34 -11.41 -13.40
C LEU A 622 9.85 -12.57 -12.54
N PRO A 623 9.49 -12.61 -11.24
CA PRO A 623 9.72 -13.77 -10.39
C PRO A 623 9.19 -15.06 -11.02
N SER A 624 9.91 -16.17 -10.83
CA SER A 624 9.58 -17.47 -11.42
C SER A 624 8.17 -17.97 -11.09
N ASN A 625 7.56 -17.51 -9.99
CA ASN A 625 6.20 -17.84 -9.55
C ASN A 625 5.12 -16.84 -10.03
N HIS A 626 5.44 -15.91 -10.94
CA HIS A 626 4.48 -14.90 -11.37
C HIS A 626 3.39 -15.48 -12.30
N PRO A 627 2.09 -15.21 -12.06
CA PRO A 627 0.97 -15.79 -12.83
C PRO A 627 1.01 -15.56 -14.35
N SER A 628 1.64 -14.47 -14.82
CA SER A 628 1.78 -14.22 -16.26
C SER A 628 2.65 -15.25 -16.98
N ILE A 629 3.63 -15.85 -16.29
CA ILE A 629 4.48 -16.91 -16.85
C ILE A 629 3.62 -18.17 -17.03
N ALA A 630 2.86 -18.55 -15.99
CA ALA A 630 1.91 -19.66 -16.07
C ALA A 630 0.89 -19.50 -17.21
N SER A 631 0.36 -18.29 -17.41
CA SER A 631 -0.55 -17.98 -18.51
C SER A 631 0.08 -18.29 -19.88
N ILE A 632 1.35 -17.92 -20.11
CA ILE A 632 2.06 -18.19 -21.36
C ILE A 632 2.36 -19.68 -21.51
N CYS A 633 2.82 -20.36 -20.45
CA CYS A 633 3.00 -21.82 -20.45
C CYS A 633 1.69 -22.53 -20.83
N CYS A 634 0.55 -22.10 -20.29
CA CYS A 634 -0.76 -22.59 -20.66
C CYS A 634 -1.12 -22.35 -22.14
N SER A 635 -0.72 -21.22 -22.72
CA SER A 635 -0.91 -20.93 -24.14
C SER A 635 -0.03 -21.82 -25.02
N ILE A 636 1.24 -21.99 -24.67
CA ILE A 636 2.18 -22.86 -25.39
C ILE A 636 1.73 -24.33 -25.31
N GLY A 637 1.31 -24.79 -24.13
CA GLY A 637 0.76 -26.13 -23.94
C GLY A 637 -0.47 -26.40 -24.81
N GLU A 638 -1.31 -25.38 -25.02
CA GLU A 638 -2.46 -25.47 -25.93
C GLU A 638 -2.05 -25.70 -27.38
N VAL A 639 -1.01 -25.01 -27.85
CA VAL A 639 -0.45 -25.22 -29.21
C VAL A 639 -0.01 -26.66 -29.39
N TYR A 640 0.79 -27.18 -28.45
CA TYR A 640 1.27 -28.56 -28.52
C TYR A 640 0.13 -29.57 -28.46
N ARG A 641 -0.91 -29.32 -27.64
CA ARG A 641 -2.13 -30.14 -27.58
C ARG A 641 -2.82 -30.23 -28.94
N GLU A 642 -2.94 -29.11 -29.65
CA GLU A 642 -3.57 -29.10 -30.99
C GLU A 642 -2.73 -29.81 -32.04
N THR A 643 -1.40 -29.80 -31.92
CA THR A 643 -0.49 -30.54 -32.81
C THR A 643 -0.43 -32.04 -32.52
N GLY A 644 -1.06 -32.50 -31.43
CA GLY A 644 -1.05 -33.90 -31.01
C GLY A 644 0.16 -34.30 -30.15
N ASP A 645 1.09 -33.38 -29.87
CA ASP A 645 2.17 -33.61 -28.91
C ASP A 645 1.65 -33.38 -27.48
N TYR A 646 0.84 -34.32 -27.02
CA TYR A 646 0.27 -34.32 -25.68
C TYR A 646 1.33 -34.40 -24.58
N SER A 647 2.52 -34.93 -24.89
CA SER A 647 3.62 -35.08 -23.93
C SER A 647 4.26 -33.73 -23.59
N THR A 648 4.54 -32.92 -24.60
CA THR A 648 5.07 -31.56 -24.42
C THR A 648 4.01 -30.63 -23.86
N ALA A 649 2.75 -30.77 -24.30
CA ALA A 649 1.63 -30.03 -23.72
C ALA A 649 1.49 -30.27 -22.21
N PHE A 650 1.60 -31.52 -21.77
CA PHE A 650 1.55 -31.88 -20.35
C PHE A 650 2.65 -31.17 -19.53
N LYS A 651 3.89 -31.15 -20.03
CA LYS A 651 5.02 -30.50 -19.35
C LYS A 651 4.77 -29.00 -19.12
N PHE A 652 4.27 -28.30 -20.14
CA PHE A 652 3.96 -26.87 -20.01
C PHE A 652 2.80 -26.60 -19.06
N TYR A 653 1.76 -27.43 -19.05
CA TYR A 653 0.68 -27.29 -18.08
C TYR A 653 1.14 -27.63 -16.65
N GLU A 654 2.07 -28.57 -16.48
CA GLU A 654 2.66 -28.89 -15.18
C GLU A 654 3.54 -27.74 -14.65
N GLU A 655 4.35 -27.12 -15.52
CA GLU A 655 5.09 -25.91 -15.19
C GLU A 655 4.14 -24.77 -14.78
N ALA A 656 3.08 -24.52 -15.55
CA ALA A 656 2.06 -23.52 -15.21
C ALA A 656 1.42 -23.81 -13.84
N LEU A 657 1.12 -25.08 -13.55
CA LEU A 657 0.51 -25.50 -12.29
C LEU A 657 1.43 -25.28 -11.09
N ASP A 658 2.73 -25.56 -11.23
CA ASP A 658 3.71 -25.34 -10.16
C ASP A 658 3.86 -23.84 -9.84
N ILE A 659 3.89 -23.00 -10.88
CA ILE A 659 3.93 -21.54 -10.75
C ILE A 659 2.67 -21.02 -10.04
N GLU A 660 1.47 -21.43 -10.48
CA GLU A 660 0.20 -20.99 -9.90
C GLU A 660 0.06 -21.38 -8.42
N LYS A 661 0.58 -22.55 -8.02
CA LYS A 661 0.58 -23.00 -6.61
C LYS A 661 1.54 -22.23 -5.72
N LYS A 662 2.64 -21.72 -6.28
CA LYS A 662 3.67 -20.94 -5.58
C LYS A 662 3.41 -19.44 -5.61
N ALA A 663 2.31 -18.99 -6.23
CA ALA A 663 1.95 -17.59 -6.30
C ALA A 663 1.56 -17.05 -4.91
N PRO A 664 1.95 -15.80 -4.54
CA PRO A 664 1.61 -15.20 -3.24
C PRO A 664 0.09 -15.15 -2.96
N LYS A 665 -0.70 -15.01 -4.03
CA LYS A 665 -2.17 -15.09 -3.99
C LYS A 665 -2.64 -16.07 -5.05
N ILE A 666 -3.20 -17.19 -4.61
CA ILE A 666 -3.70 -18.24 -5.52
C ILE A 666 -4.94 -17.72 -6.27
N ASN A 667 -4.87 -17.71 -7.60
CA ASN A 667 -6.05 -17.50 -8.44
C ASN A 667 -6.72 -18.84 -8.72
N TYR A 668 -7.76 -19.16 -7.94
CA TYR A 668 -8.47 -20.43 -8.04
C TYR A 668 -9.15 -20.65 -9.40
N SER A 669 -9.56 -19.59 -10.11
CA SER A 669 -10.15 -19.72 -11.45
C SER A 669 -9.09 -20.17 -12.48
N SER A 670 -7.90 -19.56 -12.46
CA SER A 670 -6.78 -19.96 -13.33
C SER A 670 -6.34 -21.39 -13.02
N LEU A 671 -6.18 -21.69 -11.73
CA LEU A 671 -5.79 -23.02 -11.25
C LEU A 671 -6.77 -24.11 -11.68
N ALA A 672 -8.08 -23.84 -11.57
CA ALA A 672 -9.12 -24.76 -12.02
C ALA A 672 -9.02 -25.04 -13.53
N MET A 673 -8.78 -24.01 -14.34
CA MET A 673 -8.59 -24.15 -15.78
C MET A 673 -7.34 -24.97 -16.12
N THR A 674 -6.22 -24.74 -15.43
CA THR A 674 -4.99 -25.53 -15.60
C THR A 674 -5.23 -27.01 -15.26
N TYR A 675 -5.89 -27.30 -14.14
CA TYR A 675 -6.29 -28.67 -13.79
C TYR A 675 -7.19 -29.32 -14.84
N TYR A 676 -8.19 -28.58 -15.34
CA TYR A 676 -9.05 -29.05 -16.42
C TYR A 676 -8.25 -29.39 -17.68
N LYS A 677 -7.32 -28.52 -18.10
CA LYS A 677 -6.45 -28.76 -19.26
C LYS A 677 -5.57 -30.01 -19.07
N ILE A 678 -4.95 -30.18 -17.89
CA ILE A 678 -4.18 -31.37 -17.54
C ILE A 678 -5.05 -32.63 -17.60
N SER A 679 -6.27 -32.59 -17.06
CA SER A 679 -7.19 -33.73 -17.07
C SER A 679 -7.50 -34.20 -18.49
N ARG A 680 -7.70 -33.26 -19.43
CA ARG A 680 -7.96 -33.58 -20.84
C ARG A 680 -6.75 -34.24 -21.50
N ILE A 681 -5.55 -33.70 -21.27
CA ILE A 681 -4.30 -34.29 -21.81
C ILE A 681 -4.11 -35.72 -21.29
N LEU A 682 -4.30 -35.94 -19.99
CA LEU A 682 -4.16 -37.26 -19.40
C LEU A 682 -5.19 -38.26 -19.94
N ASN A 683 -6.41 -37.81 -20.27
CA ASN A 683 -7.39 -38.64 -20.96
C ASN A 683 -6.94 -39.03 -22.37
N GLU A 684 -6.35 -38.10 -23.15
CA GLU A 684 -5.79 -38.43 -24.47
C GLU A 684 -4.61 -39.40 -24.37
N LEU A 685 -3.78 -39.26 -23.32
CA LEU A 685 -2.69 -40.19 -22.98
C LEU A 685 -3.18 -41.50 -22.35
N LYS A 686 -4.49 -41.73 -22.25
CA LYS A 686 -5.14 -42.92 -21.64
C LYS A 686 -4.76 -43.17 -20.17
N GLN A 687 -4.31 -42.14 -19.45
CA GLN A 687 -4.03 -42.18 -18.01
C GLN A 687 -5.29 -41.81 -17.21
N TYR A 688 -6.36 -42.61 -17.35
CA TYR A 688 -7.71 -42.28 -16.87
C TYR A 688 -7.78 -42.00 -15.36
N ALA A 689 -7.11 -42.80 -14.53
CA ALA A 689 -7.11 -42.60 -13.07
C ALA A 689 -6.53 -41.21 -12.67
N LYS A 690 -5.45 -40.78 -13.33
CA LYS A 690 -4.89 -39.44 -13.09
C LYS A 690 -5.80 -38.36 -13.68
N ALA A 691 -6.39 -38.59 -14.86
CA ALA A 691 -7.31 -37.66 -15.49
C ALA A 691 -8.52 -37.34 -14.58
N VAL A 692 -9.12 -38.35 -13.96
CA VAL A 692 -10.23 -38.19 -13.00
C VAL A 692 -9.79 -37.35 -11.80
N LYS A 693 -8.62 -37.65 -11.20
CA LYS A 693 -8.07 -36.87 -10.08
C LYS A 693 -7.91 -35.38 -10.42
N TYR A 694 -7.36 -35.06 -11.60
CA TYR A 694 -7.20 -33.68 -12.02
C TYR A 694 -8.53 -32.99 -12.38
N ALA A 695 -9.50 -33.73 -12.93
CA ALA A 695 -10.84 -33.20 -13.17
C ALA A 695 -11.57 -32.89 -11.85
N GLU A 696 -11.40 -33.72 -10.82
CA GLU A 696 -11.91 -33.44 -9.48
C GLU A 696 -11.31 -32.16 -8.88
N LEU A 697 -9.98 -32.02 -8.97
CA LEU A 697 -9.27 -30.82 -8.50
C LEU A 697 -9.72 -29.54 -9.23
N ALA A 698 -10.08 -29.64 -10.50
CA ALA A 698 -10.65 -28.52 -11.26
C ALA A 698 -11.99 -28.06 -10.65
N VAL A 699 -12.91 -29.00 -10.40
CA VAL A 699 -14.22 -28.72 -9.77
C VAL A 699 -14.04 -28.15 -8.36
N GLN A 700 -13.17 -28.74 -7.55
CA GLN A 700 -12.87 -28.25 -6.20
C GLN A 700 -12.27 -26.85 -6.21
N SER A 701 -11.38 -26.54 -7.16
CA SER A 701 -10.77 -25.21 -7.27
C SER A 701 -11.80 -24.15 -7.67
N THR A 702 -12.71 -24.45 -8.60
CA THR A 702 -13.78 -23.52 -8.97
C THR A 702 -14.69 -23.15 -7.80
N SER A 703 -14.98 -24.12 -6.91
CA SER A 703 -15.79 -23.85 -5.70
C SER A 703 -15.12 -22.88 -4.71
N LYS A 704 -13.80 -22.70 -4.79
CA LYS A 704 -13.02 -21.76 -3.95
C LYS A 704 -12.82 -20.39 -4.60
N SER A 705 -13.27 -20.20 -5.85
CA SER A 705 -13.16 -18.92 -6.54
C SER A 705 -14.18 -17.91 -6.00
N SER A 706 -13.76 -16.66 -5.81
CA SER A 706 -14.63 -15.56 -5.39
C SER A 706 -15.59 -15.10 -6.50
N THR A 707 -15.28 -15.41 -7.76
CA THR A 707 -16.09 -15.08 -8.94
C THR A 707 -16.07 -16.27 -9.90
N PRO A 708 -16.79 -17.36 -9.59
CA PRO A 708 -16.82 -18.53 -10.46
C PRO A 708 -17.58 -18.20 -11.75
N ASN A 709 -16.96 -18.48 -12.90
CA ASN A 709 -17.67 -18.48 -14.18
C ASN A 709 -18.57 -19.73 -14.20
N GLU A 710 -19.89 -19.52 -14.23
CA GLU A 710 -20.88 -20.61 -14.21
C GLU A 710 -20.73 -21.57 -15.40
N GLU A 711 -20.35 -21.05 -16.56
CA GLU A 711 -20.13 -21.86 -17.76
C GLU A 711 -18.93 -22.80 -17.60
N ASP A 712 -17.82 -22.28 -17.08
CA ASP A 712 -16.63 -23.08 -16.79
C ASP A 712 -16.89 -24.10 -15.68
N ALA A 713 -17.63 -23.71 -14.63
CA ALA A 713 -18.00 -24.61 -13.54
C ALA A 713 -18.79 -25.82 -14.05
N LYS A 714 -19.77 -25.58 -14.92
CA LYS A 714 -20.55 -26.63 -15.57
C LYS A 714 -19.65 -27.51 -16.44
N LYS A 715 -18.82 -26.91 -17.28
CA LYS A 715 -17.89 -27.62 -18.17
C LYS A 715 -16.91 -28.53 -17.43
N PHE A 716 -16.40 -28.10 -16.27
CA PHE A 716 -15.50 -28.91 -15.46
C PHE A 716 -16.21 -30.09 -14.80
N LYS A 717 -17.44 -29.86 -14.32
CA LYS A 717 -18.28 -30.92 -13.74
C LYS A 717 -18.64 -31.98 -14.78
N ASP A 718 -19.09 -31.57 -15.96
CA ASP A 718 -19.44 -32.48 -17.07
C ASP A 718 -18.22 -33.34 -17.48
N ASN A 719 -17.02 -32.74 -17.52
CA ASN A 719 -15.77 -33.46 -17.82
C ASN A 719 -15.39 -34.48 -16.73
N PHE A 720 -15.57 -34.12 -15.45
CA PHE A 720 -15.33 -35.04 -14.33
C PHE A 720 -16.27 -36.25 -14.39
N GLU A 721 -17.57 -36.03 -14.54
CA GLU A 721 -18.58 -37.10 -14.64
C GLU A 721 -18.29 -38.03 -15.84
N ARG A 722 -17.97 -37.46 -17.01
CA ARG A 722 -17.61 -38.24 -18.20
C ARG A 722 -16.38 -39.12 -18.00
N LEU A 723 -15.35 -38.62 -17.32
CA LEU A 723 -14.12 -39.37 -17.06
C LEU A 723 -14.34 -40.46 -16.01
N GLN A 724 -15.21 -40.20 -15.03
CA GLN A 724 -15.58 -41.20 -14.01
C GLN A 724 -16.26 -42.41 -14.64
N THR A 725 -17.21 -42.19 -15.57
CA THR A 725 -17.86 -43.27 -16.34
C THR A 725 -16.91 -44.03 -17.27
N LYS A 726 -15.83 -43.40 -17.74
CA LYS A 726 -14.80 -44.08 -18.54
C LYS A 726 -13.83 -44.93 -17.70
N LEU A 727 -13.69 -44.60 -16.42
CA LEU A 727 -12.79 -45.29 -15.50
C LEU A 727 -13.45 -46.52 -14.87
N SER A 728 -14.77 -46.44 -14.61
CA SER A 728 -15.63 -47.57 -14.25
C SER A 728 -15.82 -48.53 -15.42
#